data_AF-A0AAQ5XHE7-F1
#
_entry.id   AF-A0AAQ5XHE7-F1
#
_cell.length_a   1.000
_cell.length_b   1.000
_cell.length_c   1.000
_cell.angle_alpha   90.00
_cell.angle_beta   90.00
_cell.angle_gamma   90.00
#
_symmetry.space_group_name_H-M   'P 1'
#
loop_
_entity.id
_entity.type
_entity.pdbx_description
1 polymer ?
#
loop_
_entity_poly.entity_id
_entity_poly.type
_entity_poly.pdbx_seq_one_letter_code
_entity_poly.pdbx_strand_id
1 'polypeptide(L)'
;MEPLENLCGTSKQPLENLCSRRRPSYLQVILSLQVILSLQVILSLQVSSPKEEETVIGTNMAALSRTGFFRIPPTRCRIPDIGRSGSGPVRRVSSVPPPGTWNSELSRLPHRDLYRLSVTDPDRFWGSAAAARLRWIEPFQRVRDCELRSGRIGWFLGGRLNVSVNCLDVHVEKHPDRVALIWERDEPGTEVKVTYRELLETTCRLANTLKSHGVQRGDRVAIYMPVSPMAVAAMLACARIGAVHTVVFAGFSAEALAGRIQDAGCKAVITCNQGVRGGRTIELKTTVDTAVKTCPTIQHVFVSQRTDRLTAMGQMDIPLEEVMSSQLPVCPAESLDSEDVLFLLYTSGSTGKPKGLVHTQAGYLLYCSLTHQYVFDYQDGDVFGCVADVGWITGHSYVVYGPLCNGATTVLFESTPVYPNPGRYWETVERLKINQFYGAPTALRLLLKYDDGWVKKYDRSSLRTLGSVGEPINHEAWHWFHSVVGDGRCPLVDTWWQTETGGVCIAPHPAEDGASILPAMAMRPFFGIQPVLMGEQGEPLSGSSVSGALCIRDPWPGLARSIFGDHQRFVDTYFRPYPGFYFSGDGAFRSEDGFYQITGRMDDVINVSGHRLGTAEIEDALDEHPAVPEAAVVGIHHEIKGEVSILLVTLLNPVGGANEAKFEEDPLRDIRKLRKTRCIDLVVLKFSWIKAWLISDQLDVKHVAVSTRANVSYWLTVEPSHNRPL
;
A
#
# COMPACT_ATOMS: atom_id res chain seq x y z
N MET A 1 -0.71 -35.14 46.64
CA MET A 1 -0.43 -35.28 48.09
C MET A 1 0.28 -34.01 48.53
N GLU A 2 -0.39 -33.18 49.31
CA GLU A 2 0.15 -32.04 50.07
C GLU A 2 0.45 -32.49 51.51
N PRO A 3 0.97 -31.66 52.47
CA PRO A 3 1.76 -30.40 52.44
C PRO A 3 2.85 -30.33 53.56
N LEU A 4 3.47 -29.14 53.80
CA LEU A 4 3.89 -28.48 55.08
C LEU A 4 5.11 -27.54 54.83
N GLU A 5 5.05 -26.20 54.85
CA GLU A 5 4.87 -25.17 55.91
C GLU A 5 6.10 -24.79 56.79
N ASN A 6 6.43 -23.46 56.81
CA ASN A 6 6.87 -22.59 57.93
C ASN A 6 8.31 -22.72 58.50
N LEU A 7 9.07 -21.71 59.01
CA LEU A 7 8.83 -20.36 59.59
C LEU A 7 10.16 -19.54 59.78
N CYS A 8 10.09 -18.21 59.61
CA CYS A 8 10.74 -17.04 60.26
C CYS A 8 12.16 -17.00 60.90
N GLY A 9 12.83 -15.83 60.79
CA GLY A 9 13.64 -15.24 61.88
C GLY A 9 14.75 -14.20 61.58
N THR A 10 14.39 -12.91 61.54
CA THR A 10 15.08 -11.63 61.98
C THR A 10 16.51 -11.72 62.63
N SER A 11 17.49 -10.78 62.55
CA SER A 11 17.48 -9.30 62.72
C SER A 11 18.92 -8.67 62.67
N LYS A 12 19.00 -7.35 62.39
CA LYS A 12 19.91 -6.28 62.94
C LYS A 12 21.38 -6.05 62.47
N GLN A 13 21.55 -4.93 61.74
CA GLN A 13 22.57 -3.84 61.67
C GLN A 13 23.46 -3.52 62.92
N PRO A 14 24.40 -2.50 62.93
CA PRO A 14 25.23 -1.82 61.89
C PRO A 14 26.68 -1.35 62.35
N LEU A 15 27.36 -0.53 61.52
CA LEU A 15 28.33 0.58 61.81
C LEU A 15 29.86 0.42 61.62
N GLU A 16 30.39 1.34 60.79
CA GLU A 16 31.50 2.30 61.03
C GLU A 16 32.95 2.14 60.48
N ASN A 17 33.41 3.25 59.87
CA ASN A 17 34.78 3.84 59.82
C ASN A 17 35.84 3.19 58.90
N LEU A 18 36.80 3.88 58.24
CA LEU A 18 37.18 5.29 58.07
C LEU A 18 38.12 5.41 56.83
N CYS A 19 38.08 6.56 56.14
CA CYS A 19 39.11 7.24 55.33
C CYS A 19 40.41 6.53 54.86
N SER A 20 40.73 6.60 53.55
CA SER A 20 41.81 7.49 53.05
C SER A 20 41.99 7.52 51.51
N ARG A 21 41.94 8.74 50.96
CA ARG A 21 42.69 9.32 49.82
C ARG A 21 43.14 8.41 48.67
N ARG A 22 42.54 8.59 47.48
CA ARG A 22 43.15 9.21 46.28
C ARG A 22 42.11 9.23 45.12
N ARG A 23 42.17 10.28 44.31
CA ARG A 23 41.19 10.72 43.27
C ARG A 23 40.83 9.60 42.26
N PRO A 24 39.55 9.42 41.89
CA PRO A 24 39.18 8.63 40.72
C PRO A 24 38.63 9.50 39.58
N SER A 25 39.13 9.25 38.38
CA SER A 25 38.50 9.63 37.12
C SER A 25 37.66 8.45 36.60
N TYR A 26 36.35 8.69 36.49
CA TYR A 26 35.36 8.01 35.65
C TYR A 26 35.31 6.47 35.67
N LEU A 27 34.47 5.91 36.56
CA LEU A 27 33.82 4.62 36.35
C LEU A 27 32.54 4.51 37.22
N GLN A 28 31.36 4.75 36.63
CA GLN A 28 30.07 4.24 37.13
C GLN A 28 28.98 4.58 36.10
N VAL A 29 28.46 3.57 35.40
CA VAL A 29 27.07 3.08 35.53
C VAL A 29 26.98 1.80 34.67
N ILE A 30 27.23 0.65 35.29
CA ILE A 30 26.63 -0.64 34.92
C ILE A 30 26.32 -1.35 36.23
N LEU A 31 25.03 -1.56 36.48
CA LEU A 31 24.38 -2.70 37.14
C LEU A 31 22.93 -2.23 37.38
N SER A 32 22.01 -2.60 36.48
CA SER A 32 21.11 -3.76 36.66
C SER A 32 20.10 -3.51 37.78
N LEU A 33 18.81 -3.77 37.72
CA LEU A 33 17.84 -4.33 36.76
C LEU A 33 16.54 -4.40 37.61
N GLN A 34 15.38 -4.12 37.04
CA GLN A 34 14.04 -4.67 37.40
C GLN A 34 13.62 -4.84 38.88
N VAL A 35 12.44 -4.27 39.21
CA VAL A 35 11.28 -4.87 39.93
C VAL A 35 10.23 -3.74 39.99
N ILE A 36 9.21 -3.73 39.12
CA ILE A 36 7.92 -4.45 39.17
C ILE A 36 6.87 -3.81 40.12
N LEU A 37 5.67 -3.57 39.55
CA LEU A 37 4.33 -3.34 40.13
C LEU A 37 4.17 -2.08 41.00
N SER A 38 3.03 -1.39 41.17
CA SER A 38 1.70 -1.24 40.57
C SER A 38 0.92 -0.36 41.58
N LEU A 39 -0.22 0.22 41.16
CA LEU A 39 -1.28 0.83 42.02
C LEU A 39 -0.89 2.16 42.68
N GLN A 40 -1.73 3.16 42.92
CA GLN A 40 -3.16 3.43 42.70
C GLN A 40 -3.30 4.94 43.02
N VAL A 41 -3.99 5.73 42.19
CA VAL A 41 -5.30 6.34 42.53
C VAL A 41 -5.25 7.58 43.47
N ILE A 42 -5.74 8.69 42.91
CA ILE A 42 -6.66 9.70 43.51
C ILE A 42 -6.14 11.02 44.14
N LEU A 43 -6.76 12.11 43.64
CA LEU A 43 -7.02 13.48 44.17
C LEU A 43 -5.80 14.38 44.49
N SER A 44 -5.81 15.70 44.32
CA SER A 44 -6.83 16.69 43.97
C SER A 44 -6.18 18.06 43.75
N LEU A 45 -6.82 18.90 42.92
CA LEU A 45 -7.09 20.35 43.07
C LEU A 45 -5.95 21.33 43.44
N GLN A 46 -5.74 22.35 42.60
CA GLN A 46 -6.16 23.75 42.84
C GLN A 46 -5.75 24.64 41.62
N VAL A 47 -6.70 25.26 40.90
CA VAL A 47 -7.12 26.68 41.02
C VAL A 47 -5.95 27.63 40.66
N SER A 48 -5.95 28.36 39.54
CA SER A 48 -6.68 29.62 39.36
C SER A 48 -6.60 30.16 37.92
N SER A 49 -7.72 30.60 37.36
CA SER A 49 -7.83 31.71 36.39
C SER A 49 -7.81 33.06 37.19
N PRO A 50 -7.69 34.30 36.62
CA PRO A 50 -8.49 34.75 35.46
C PRO A 50 -7.93 35.92 34.57
N LYS A 51 -8.67 36.20 33.47
CA LYS A 51 -9.02 37.53 32.89
C LYS A 51 -7.89 38.40 32.28
N GLU A 52 -8.09 39.33 31.35
CA GLU A 52 -9.09 39.83 30.38
C GLU A 52 -8.33 40.97 29.64
N GLU A 53 -8.60 41.26 28.36
CA GLU A 53 -8.92 42.61 27.85
C GLU A 53 -8.97 42.67 26.31
N GLU A 54 -10.14 43.07 25.82
CA GLU A 54 -10.39 43.61 24.48
C GLU A 54 -10.00 45.10 24.43
N THR A 55 -9.57 45.62 23.27
CA THR A 55 -10.12 46.89 22.77
C THR A 55 -9.96 47.07 21.26
N VAL A 56 -11.04 47.57 20.66
CA VAL A 56 -11.28 48.04 19.28
C VAL A 56 -10.76 49.48 19.09
N ILE A 57 -10.43 49.91 17.87
CA ILE A 57 -10.78 51.21 17.23
C ILE A 57 -10.26 51.22 15.77
N GLY A 58 -11.10 51.71 14.85
CA GLY A 58 -10.81 51.80 13.40
C GLY A 58 -10.49 53.21 12.88
N THR A 59 -10.88 53.41 11.61
CA THR A 59 -10.98 54.63 10.78
C THR A 59 -9.82 55.11 9.88
N ASN A 60 -10.06 54.99 8.56
CA ASN A 60 -9.95 55.95 7.45
C ASN A 60 -8.72 56.85 7.25
N MET A 61 -8.15 56.84 6.03
CA MET A 61 -8.08 58.04 5.16
C MET A 61 -7.70 57.70 3.70
N ALA A 62 -8.21 58.51 2.78
CA ALA A 62 -8.13 58.38 1.34
C ALA A 62 -7.19 59.41 0.68
N ALA A 63 -6.82 59.10 -0.57
CA ALA A 63 -6.54 60.01 -1.69
C ALA A 63 -5.28 60.89 -1.69
N LEU A 64 -4.50 60.78 -2.79
CA LEU A 64 -3.98 61.91 -3.56
C LEU A 64 -3.57 61.46 -4.97
N SER A 65 -3.78 62.35 -5.93
CA SER A 65 -3.85 62.14 -7.38
C SER A 65 -2.89 63.07 -8.13
N ARG A 66 -2.65 62.76 -9.44
CA ARG A 66 -2.20 63.67 -10.54
C ARG A 66 -0.67 63.96 -10.56
N THR A 67 0.06 64.05 -11.67
CA THR A 67 -0.20 64.35 -13.10
C THR A 67 1.11 64.10 -13.88
N GLY A 68 1.11 63.71 -15.16
CA GLY A 68 1.49 64.67 -16.21
C GLY A 68 2.13 63.99 -17.45
N PHE A 69 1.72 64.49 -18.62
CA PHE A 69 1.95 64.02 -20.00
C PHE A 69 3.36 64.32 -20.57
N PHE A 70 3.82 63.52 -21.56
CA PHE A 70 4.43 63.99 -22.82
C PHE A 70 4.29 62.91 -23.93
N ARG A 71 4.06 63.35 -25.18
CA ARG A 71 3.85 62.53 -26.41
C ARG A 71 4.82 63.01 -27.52
N ILE A 72 4.95 62.15 -28.57
CA ILE A 72 5.35 62.37 -30.00
C ILE A 72 6.80 61.90 -30.36
N PRO A 73 7.13 61.25 -31.52
CA PRO A 73 6.42 60.32 -32.45
C PRO A 73 7.28 59.04 -32.82
N PRO A 74 6.88 58.16 -33.78
CA PRO A 74 7.26 56.74 -33.79
C PRO A 74 8.34 56.33 -34.81
N THR A 75 9.06 55.25 -34.51
CA THR A 75 9.74 54.39 -35.50
C THR A 75 9.15 52.98 -35.44
N ARG A 76 8.74 52.49 -36.61
CA ARG A 76 8.07 51.19 -36.83
C ARG A 76 9.03 50.03 -36.56
N CYS A 77 8.62 49.09 -35.70
CA CYS A 77 8.95 47.68 -35.88
C CYS A 77 7.77 46.82 -35.40
N ARG A 78 7.24 45.97 -36.29
CA ARG A 78 6.05 45.14 -36.08
C ARG A 78 6.42 43.89 -35.29
N ILE A 79 5.76 43.66 -34.16
CA ILE A 79 5.58 42.34 -33.53
C ILE A 79 4.09 42.26 -33.15
N PRO A 80 3.33 41.21 -33.52
CA PRO A 80 1.89 41.16 -33.29
C PRO A 80 1.52 40.91 -31.82
N ASP A 81 0.41 41.56 -31.44
CA ASP A 81 -0.16 41.76 -30.11
C ASP A 81 -0.42 40.50 -29.27
N ILE A 82 0.04 40.53 -28.01
CA ILE A 82 -0.59 39.81 -26.89
C ILE A 82 -1.55 40.81 -26.24
N GLY A 83 -2.80 40.78 -26.67
CA GLY A 83 -3.89 41.55 -26.07
C GLY A 83 -4.29 40.97 -24.71
N ARG A 84 -4.06 41.74 -23.64
CA ARG A 84 -4.84 41.63 -22.40
C ARG A 84 -6.18 42.35 -22.60
N SER A 85 -7.29 41.63 -22.45
CA SER A 85 -8.59 42.22 -22.13
C SER A 85 -9.47 41.23 -21.38
N GLY A 86 -10.01 41.66 -20.24
CA GLY A 86 -11.23 41.09 -19.66
C GLY A 86 -11.07 40.34 -18.34
N SER A 87 -11.09 41.09 -17.22
CA SER A 87 -11.50 40.56 -15.92
C SER A 87 -13.03 40.51 -15.84
N GLY A 88 -13.59 39.29 -15.83
CA GLY A 88 -15.00 38.92 -15.61
C GLY A 88 -15.10 37.43 -15.22
N PRO A 89 -16.14 36.97 -14.51
CA PRO A 89 -16.00 36.20 -13.28
C PRO A 89 -15.76 34.68 -13.44
N VAL A 90 -15.17 34.10 -12.38
CA VAL A 90 -15.10 32.67 -12.11
C VAL A 90 -16.52 32.06 -12.02
N ARG A 91 -16.82 31.10 -12.90
CA ARG A 91 -17.64 29.90 -12.65
C ARG A 91 -17.74 29.09 -13.96
N ARG A 92 -16.89 28.07 -14.14
CA ARG A 92 -17.35 26.90 -14.91
C ARG A 92 -18.20 26.09 -13.94
N VAL A 93 -19.52 26.21 -14.08
CA VAL A 93 -20.42 25.22 -13.50
C VAL A 93 -20.10 23.93 -14.23
N SER A 94 -19.51 22.98 -13.50
CA SER A 94 -19.26 21.60 -13.94
C SER A 94 -20.60 20.98 -14.29
N SER A 95 -21.01 21.07 -15.55
CA SER A 95 -22.24 20.43 -16.00
C SER A 95 -21.98 18.93 -16.16
N VAL A 96 -22.83 18.12 -15.56
CA VAL A 96 -22.82 16.67 -15.73
C VAL A 96 -22.96 16.35 -17.23
N PRO A 97 -22.07 15.51 -17.81
CA PRO A 97 -22.20 15.12 -19.21
C PRO A 97 -23.53 14.39 -19.46
N PRO A 98 -24.14 14.51 -20.66
CA PRO A 98 -25.34 13.76 -21.00
C PRO A 98 -25.14 12.24 -20.83
N PRO A 99 -26.16 11.49 -20.36
CA PRO A 99 -26.10 10.03 -20.31
C PRO A 99 -25.73 9.43 -21.67
N GLY A 100 -24.89 8.39 -21.67
CA GLY A 100 -24.47 7.68 -22.89
C GLY A 100 -23.23 8.25 -23.61
N THR A 101 -22.71 9.42 -23.20
CA THR A 101 -21.53 10.06 -23.80
C THR A 101 -20.31 9.14 -23.84
N TRP A 102 -20.06 8.37 -22.77
CA TRP A 102 -18.93 7.43 -22.73
C TRP A 102 -19.06 6.31 -23.78
N ASN A 103 -20.21 5.63 -23.83
CA ASN A 103 -20.40 4.43 -24.66
C ASN A 103 -20.53 4.73 -26.16
N SER A 104 -20.95 5.95 -26.51
CA SER A 104 -21.22 6.34 -27.90
C SER A 104 -20.13 7.20 -28.53
N GLU A 105 -19.44 8.05 -27.74
CA GLU A 105 -18.47 9.02 -28.25
C GLU A 105 -17.05 8.78 -27.75
N LEU A 106 -16.87 8.64 -26.43
CA LEU A 106 -15.53 8.71 -25.85
C LEU A 106 -14.80 7.37 -25.84
N SER A 107 -15.47 6.26 -25.55
CA SER A 107 -14.83 4.94 -25.37
C SER A 107 -14.10 4.42 -26.62
N ARG A 108 -14.38 5.00 -27.79
CA ARG A 108 -13.79 4.63 -29.08
C ARG A 108 -12.61 5.51 -29.49
N LEU A 109 -12.30 6.54 -28.70
CA LEU A 109 -11.17 7.41 -28.99
C LEU A 109 -9.85 6.65 -28.77
N PRO A 110 -8.81 6.94 -29.59
CA PRO A 110 -7.46 6.43 -29.33
C PRO A 110 -6.99 6.78 -27.93
N HIS A 111 -6.11 5.95 -27.37
CA HIS A 111 -5.59 6.12 -26.00
C HIS A 111 -5.04 7.54 -25.78
N ARG A 112 -4.25 8.05 -26.73
CA ARG A 112 -3.67 9.41 -26.65
C ARG A 112 -4.73 10.49 -26.47
N ASP A 113 -5.85 10.35 -27.17
CA ASP A 113 -6.91 11.35 -27.17
C ASP A 113 -7.77 11.23 -25.90
N LEU A 114 -7.99 10.01 -25.39
CA LEU A 114 -8.58 9.77 -24.06
C LEU A 114 -7.73 10.37 -22.94
N TYR A 115 -6.42 10.11 -22.96
CA TYR A 115 -5.51 10.68 -21.97
C TYR A 115 -5.52 12.21 -22.04
N ARG A 116 -5.40 12.79 -23.23
CA ARG A 116 -5.49 14.25 -23.41
C ARG A 116 -6.81 14.80 -22.87
N LEU A 117 -7.94 14.16 -23.14
CA LEU A 117 -9.24 14.59 -22.62
C LEU A 117 -9.29 14.51 -21.09
N SER A 118 -8.80 13.42 -20.51
CA SER A 118 -8.78 13.21 -19.05
C SER A 118 -7.99 14.28 -18.29
N VAL A 119 -7.04 14.93 -18.97
CA VAL A 119 -6.20 16.01 -18.43
C VAL A 119 -6.79 17.40 -18.73
N THR A 120 -7.26 17.62 -19.97
CA THR A 120 -7.69 18.96 -20.42
C THR A 120 -9.14 19.29 -20.09
N ASP A 121 -10.01 18.28 -19.99
CA ASP A 121 -11.41 18.38 -19.57
C ASP A 121 -11.79 17.19 -18.66
N PRO A 122 -11.21 17.11 -17.46
CA PRO A 122 -11.42 16.01 -16.52
C PRO A 122 -12.88 15.87 -16.11
N ASP A 123 -13.65 16.97 -16.04
CA ASP A 123 -15.06 16.93 -15.67
C ASP A 123 -15.86 16.17 -16.73
N ARG A 124 -15.62 16.44 -18.01
CA ARG A 124 -16.25 15.70 -19.11
C ARG A 124 -15.81 14.24 -19.11
N PHE A 125 -14.52 13.96 -18.95
CA PHE A 125 -13.99 12.59 -18.95
C PHE A 125 -14.56 11.76 -17.80
N TRP A 126 -14.29 12.16 -16.56
CA TRP A 126 -14.68 11.41 -15.37
C TRP A 126 -16.19 11.40 -15.17
N GLY A 127 -16.88 12.52 -15.45
CA GLY A 127 -18.34 12.57 -15.39
C GLY A 127 -18.99 11.59 -16.38
N SER A 128 -18.47 11.50 -17.61
CA SER A 128 -19.01 10.56 -18.61
C SER A 128 -18.74 9.12 -18.21
N ALA A 129 -17.52 8.83 -17.74
CA ALA A 129 -17.14 7.48 -17.29
C ALA A 129 -18.01 7.02 -16.10
N ALA A 130 -18.18 7.88 -15.09
CA ALA A 130 -18.97 7.59 -13.90
C ALA A 130 -20.44 7.34 -14.20
N ALA A 131 -21.05 8.19 -15.05
CA ALA A 131 -22.44 8.07 -15.44
C ALA A 131 -22.73 6.80 -16.27
N ALA A 132 -21.75 6.32 -17.04
CA ALA A 132 -21.92 5.16 -17.91
C ALA A 132 -21.56 3.82 -17.23
N ARG A 133 -20.60 3.82 -16.31
CA ARG A 133 -20.06 2.59 -15.69
C ARG A 133 -20.76 2.22 -14.41
N LEU A 134 -21.11 3.21 -13.59
CA LEU A 134 -21.70 2.97 -12.28
C LEU A 134 -23.23 3.11 -12.34
N ARG A 135 -23.92 2.23 -11.61
CA ARG A 135 -25.33 2.36 -11.28
C ARG A 135 -25.49 3.32 -10.11
N TRP A 136 -26.19 4.41 -10.38
CA TRP A 136 -26.56 5.44 -9.43
C TRP A 136 -28.00 5.22 -8.95
N ILE A 137 -28.22 5.40 -7.66
CA ILE A 137 -29.56 5.53 -7.06
C ILE A 137 -30.05 6.96 -7.31
N GLU A 138 -29.19 7.95 -7.04
CA GLU A 138 -29.41 9.35 -7.37
C GLU A 138 -28.21 9.83 -8.21
N PRO A 139 -28.42 10.46 -9.38
CA PRO A 139 -27.32 10.95 -10.20
C PRO A 139 -26.60 12.11 -9.51
N PHE A 140 -25.27 12.17 -9.62
CA PHE A 140 -24.47 13.28 -9.12
C PHE A 140 -24.77 14.58 -9.84
N GLN A 141 -24.58 15.72 -9.16
CA GLN A 141 -24.80 17.04 -9.76
C GLN A 141 -23.51 17.81 -10.04
N ARG A 142 -22.39 17.42 -9.43
CA ARG A 142 -21.08 18.04 -9.64
C ARG A 142 -19.98 16.99 -9.71
N VAL A 143 -19.16 17.01 -10.76
CA VAL A 143 -18.14 15.97 -10.98
C VAL A 143 -17.02 16.03 -9.94
N ARG A 144 -16.56 17.23 -9.55
CA ARG A 144 -15.52 17.37 -8.54
C ARG A 144 -15.55 18.71 -7.78
N ASP A 145 -15.00 18.68 -6.58
CA ASP A 145 -14.66 19.83 -5.74
C ASP A 145 -13.36 19.56 -4.99
N CYS A 146 -12.23 19.92 -5.60
CA CYS A 146 -10.93 19.55 -5.08
C CYS A 146 -9.98 20.75 -4.94
N GLU A 147 -9.21 20.76 -3.86
CA GLU A 147 -8.22 21.77 -3.51
C GLU A 147 -7.05 21.12 -2.74
N LEU A 148 -6.01 20.73 -3.47
CA LEU A 148 -4.89 19.93 -2.94
C LEU A 148 -4.17 20.59 -1.75
N ARG A 149 -4.02 21.92 -1.73
CA ARG A 149 -3.32 22.63 -0.62
C ARG A 149 -3.96 22.36 0.74
N SER A 150 -5.27 22.18 0.76
CA SER A 150 -6.04 21.92 1.97
C SER A 150 -6.35 20.44 2.18
N GLY A 151 -6.00 19.56 1.23
CA GLY A 151 -6.42 18.16 1.22
C GLY A 151 -7.91 17.94 0.98
N ARG A 152 -8.70 19.00 0.70
CA ARG A 152 -10.13 18.89 0.40
C ARG A 152 -10.33 18.28 -0.98
N ILE A 153 -10.84 17.05 -1.03
CA ILE A 153 -11.04 16.28 -2.26
C ILE A 153 -12.47 15.72 -2.23
N GLY A 154 -13.23 15.93 -3.31
CA GLY A 154 -14.57 15.39 -3.45
C GLY A 154 -14.93 15.16 -4.91
N TRP A 155 -15.58 14.05 -5.20
CA TRP A 155 -15.95 13.59 -6.54
C TRP A 155 -17.41 13.12 -6.59
N PHE A 156 -18.08 13.42 -7.69
CA PHE A 156 -19.46 13.02 -7.99
C PHE A 156 -20.46 13.46 -6.90
N LEU A 157 -20.30 14.70 -6.43
CA LEU A 157 -21.04 15.24 -5.29
C LEU A 157 -22.54 15.24 -5.52
N GLY A 158 -23.24 14.86 -4.44
CA GLY A 158 -24.69 14.68 -4.36
C GLY A 158 -25.22 13.52 -5.20
N GLY A 159 -24.33 12.70 -5.75
CA GLY A 159 -24.68 11.40 -6.30
C GLY A 159 -24.75 10.37 -5.19
N ARG A 160 -25.72 9.46 -5.30
CA ARG A 160 -25.85 8.34 -4.38
C ARG A 160 -25.81 7.01 -5.09
N LEU A 161 -25.11 6.07 -4.49
CA LEU A 161 -24.91 4.72 -5.02
C LEU A 161 -24.70 3.74 -3.87
N ASN A 162 -24.47 2.48 -4.24
CA ASN A 162 -23.95 1.49 -3.31
C ASN A 162 -22.88 0.65 -4.03
N VAL A 163 -21.70 0.52 -3.43
CA VAL A 163 -20.59 -0.24 -4.03
C VAL A 163 -20.94 -1.74 -4.14
N SER A 164 -21.64 -2.33 -3.15
CA SER A 164 -22.07 -3.74 -3.22
C SER A 164 -22.98 -3.99 -4.43
N VAL A 165 -23.91 -3.07 -4.71
CA VAL A 165 -24.81 -3.16 -5.88
C VAL A 165 -24.03 -3.18 -7.19
N ASN A 166 -23.04 -2.30 -7.32
CA ASN A 166 -22.21 -2.19 -8.52
C ASN A 166 -21.26 -3.39 -8.72
N CYS A 167 -20.90 -4.07 -7.63
CA CYS A 167 -20.07 -5.27 -7.70
C CYS A 167 -20.88 -6.58 -7.80
N LEU A 168 -22.17 -6.60 -7.46
CA LEU A 168 -22.96 -7.83 -7.35
C LEU A 168 -24.28 -7.74 -8.11
N ASP A 169 -25.23 -6.94 -7.61
CA ASP A 169 -26.63 -6.93 -8.07
C ASP A 169 -26.73 -6.66 -9.58
N VAL A 170 -25.93 -5.71 -10.12
CA VAL A 170 -25.92 -5.38 -11.57
C VAL A 170 -25.50 -6.57 -12.46
N HIS A 171 -24.70 -7.48 -11.93
CA HIS A 171 -24.21 -8.67 -12.65
C HIS A 171 -25.15 -9.85 -12.42
N VAL A 172 -25.74 -9.99 -11.24
CA VAL A 172 -26.77 -11.00 -10.97
C VAL A 172 -28.00 -10.81 -11.87
N GLU A 173 -28.36 -9.56 -12.17
CA GLU A 173 -29.46 -9.25 -13.11
C GLU A 173 -29.21 -9.75 -14.55
N LYS A 174 -27.95 -9.91 -14.95
CA LYS A 174 -27.57 -10.29 -16.32
C LYS A 174 -27.10 -11.73 -16.42
N HIS A 175 -26.23 -12.14 -15.50
CA HIS A 175 -25.48 -13.40 -15.50
C HIS A 175 -25.36 -13.94 -14.06
N PRO A 176 -26.48 -14.34 -13.43
CA PRO A 176 -26.48 -14.78 -12.02
C PRO A 176 -25.57 -15.99 -11.76
N ASP A 177 -25.47 -16.89 -12.74
CA ASP A 177 -24.75 -18.15 -12.63
C ASP A 177 -23.31 -18.06 -13.15
N ARG A 178 -22.85 -16.85 -13.56
CA ARG A 178 -21.44 -16.61 -13.87
C ARG A 178 -20.63 -16.72 -12.58
N VAL A 179 -19.48 -17.38 -12.67
CA VAL A 179 -18.53 -17.48 -11.55
C VAL A 179 -17.96 -16.09 -11.25
N ALA A 180 -18.17 -15.60 -10.03
CA ALA A 180 -17.57 -14.36 -9.54
C ALA A 180 -16.18 -14.64 -8.96
N LEU A 181 -16.08 -15.65 -8.10
CA LEU A 181 -14.87 -15.99 -7.36
C LEU A 181 -14.43 -17.42 -7.66
N ILE A 182 -13.14 -17.61 -7.89
CA ILE A 182 -12.51 -18.92 -7.80
C ILE A 182 -11.59 -18.91 -6.58
N TRP A 183 -12.00 -19.57 -5.51
CA TRP A 183 -11.17 -19.73 -4.32
C TRP A 183 -10.21 -20.90 -4.50
N GLU A 184 -9.01 -20.57 -4.94
CA GLU A 184 -7.87 -21.49 -5.01
C GLU A 184 -7.32 -21.69 -3.59
N ARG A 185 -7.84 -22.71 -2.92
CA ARG A 185 -7.46 -23.10 -1.56
C ARG A 185 -5.99 -23.51 -1.48
N ASP A 186 -5.47 -23.60 -0.26
CA ASP A 186 -4.08 -23.97 -0.03
C ASP A 186 -3.69 -25.31 -0.68
N GLU A 187 -4.58 -26.30 -0.70
CA GLU A 187 -4.37 -27.59 -1.37
C GLU A 187 -4.69 -27.50 -2.88
N PRO A 188 -3.75 -27.86 -3.79
CA PRO A 188 -3.99 -27.82 -5.23
C PRO A 188 -5.21 -28.64 -5.68
N GLY A 189 -5.99 -28.10 -6.62
CA GLY A 189 -7.14 -28.80 -7.21
C GLY A 189 -8.36 -28.93 -6.28
N THR A 190 -8.39 -28.16 -5.18
CA THR A 190 -9.52 -28.11 -4.25
C THR A 190 -10.29 -26.79 -4.35
N GLU A 191 -10.27 -26.17 -5.52
CA GLU A 191 -10.87 -24.86 -5.69
C GLU A 191 -12.39 -24.86 -5.46
N VAL A 192 -12.89 -23.76 -4.90
CA VAL A 192 -14.33 -23.52 -4.77
C VAL A 192 -14.72 -22.38 -5.71
N LYS A 193 -15.68 -22.66 -6.59
CA LYS A 193 -16.26 -21.64 -7.48
C LYS A 193 -17.51 -21.08 -6.81
N VAL A 194 -17.59 -19.75 -6.75
CA VAL A 194 -18.74 -19.02 -6.19
C VAL A 194 -19.30 -18.15 -7.29
N THR A 195 -20.56 -18.36 -7.64
CA THR A 195 -21.29 -17.56 -8.61
C THR A 195 -21.64 -16.17 -8.07
N TYR A 196 -21.96 -15.24 -8.97
CA TYR A 196 -22.46 -13.91 -8.57
C TYR A 196 -23.71 -14.01 -7.70
N ARG A 197 -24.62 -14.96 -8.00
CA ARG A 197 -25.81 -15.24 -7.17
C ARG A 197 -25.42 -15.67 -5.76
N GLU A 198 -24.58 -16.70 -5.62
CA GLU A 198 -24.16 -17.22 -4.31
C GLU A 198 -23.40 -16.17 -3.50
N LEU A 199 -22.57 -15.35 -4.16
CA LEU A 199 -21.84 -14.26 -3.50
C LEU A 199 -22.81 -13.16 -3.02
N LEU A 200 -23.82 -12.81 -3.81
CA LEU A 200 -24.86 -11.86 -3.40
C LEU A 200 -25.68 -12.38 -2.22
N GLU A 201 -26.11 -13.63 -2.25
CA GLU A 201 -26.86 -14.24 -1.15
C GLU A 201 -26.03 -14.29 0.14
N THR A 202 -24.76 -14.69 0.04
CA THR A 202 -23.82 -14.72 1.17
C THR A 202 -23.60 -13.32 1.73
N THR A 203 -23.38 -12.33 0.86
CA THR A 203 -23.22 -10.92 1.23
C THR A 203 -24.46 -10.39 1.94
N CYS A 204 -25.67 -10.71 1.44
CA CYS A 204 -26.92 -10.26 2.03
C CYS A 204 -27.19 -10.91 3.40
N ARG A 205 -26.92 -12.21 3.55
CA ARG A 205 -27.04 -12.90 4.84
C ARG A 205 -26.09 -12.30 5.86
N LEU A 206 -24.84 -12.07 5.46
CA LEU A 206 -23.84 -11.46 6.32
C LEU A 206 -24.23 -10.01 6.70
N ALA A 207 -24.69 -9.21 5.75
CA ALA A 207 -25.19 -7.86 6.00
C ALA A 207 -26.35 -7.85 7.01
N ASN A 208 -27.31 -8.77 6.87
CA ASN A 208 -28.42 -8.93 7.81
C ASN A 208 -27.93 -9.40 9.20
N THR A 209 -26.96 -10.32 9.25
CA THR A 209 -26.31 -10.74 10.51
C THR A 209 -25.65 -9.56 11.21
N LEU A 210 -24.91 -8.71 10.48
CA LEU A 210 -24.27 -7.53 11.06
C LEU A 210 -25.32 -6.55 11.62
N LYS A 211 -26.39 -6.29 10.86
CA LYS A 211 -27.50 -5.42 11.28
C LYS A 211 -28.22 -5.96 12.51
N SER A 212 -28.48 -7.28 12.59
CA SER A 212 -29.15 -7.89 13.74
C SER A 212 -28.31 -7.82 15.02
N HIS A 213 -26.99 -7.66 14.89
CA HIS A 213 -26.04 -7.44 15.97
C HIS A 213 -25.64 -5.96 16.10
N GLY A 214 -26.51 -5.06 15.63
CA GLY A 214 -26.44 -3.64 15.90
C GLY A 214 -25.40 -2.86 15.10
N VAL A 215 -24.75 -3.44 14.08
CA VAL A 215 -23.89 -2.67 13.17
C VAL A 215 -24.75 -1.74 12.29
N GLN A 216 -24.41 -0.46 12.28
CA GLN A 216 -25.14 0.59 11.55
C GLN A 216 -24.24 1.31 10.55
N ARG A 217 -24.82 2.14 9.69
CA ARG A 217 -24.07 3.02 8.79
C ARG A 217 -23.06 3.86 9.58
N GLY A 218 -21.81 3.89 9.12
CA GLY A 218 -20.70 4.59 9.75
C GLY A 218 -19.99 3.81 10.88
N ASP A 219 -20.53 2.68 11.33
CA ASP A 219 -19.81 1.80 12.25
C ASP A 219 -18.59 1.16 11.56
N ARG A 220 -17.48 1.00 12.29
CA ARG A 220 -16.27 0.37 11.77
C ARG A 220 -16.25 -1.11 12.12
N VAL A 221 -15.97 -1.96 11.14
CA VAL A 221 -15.87 -3.42 11.30
C VAL A 221 -14.48 -3.89 10.88
N ALA A 222 -13.73 -4.46 11.82
CA ALA A 222 -12.43 -5.04 11.51
C ALA A 222 -12.60 -6.40 10.82
N ILE A 223 -11.86 -6.65 9.74
CA ILE A 223 -11.83 -7.95 9.06
C ILE A 223 -10.41 -8.51 9.21
N TYR A 224 -10.27 -9.60 9.96
CA TYR A 224 -9.01 -10.28 10.23
C TYR A 224 -9.06 -11.70 9.67
N MET A 225 -9.01 -11.80 8.34
CA MET A 225 -9.20 -13.05 7.60
C MET A 225 -8.20 -13.15 6.45
N PRO A 226 -7.76 -14.37 6.08
CA PRO A 226 -7.04 -14.58 4.84
C PRO A 226 -7.97 -14.36 3.65
N VAL A 227 -7.40 -14.22 2.45
CA VAL A 227 -8.17 -14.16 1.21
C VAL A 227 -9.09 -15.39 1.08
N SER A 228 -10.40 -15.13 1.04
CA SER A 228 -11.44 -16.16 1.03
C SER A 228 -12.77 -15.57 0.57
N PRO A 229 -13.74 -16.39 0.11
CA PRO A 229 -15.06 -15.90 -0.27
C PRO A 229 -15.77 -15.14 0.86
N MET A 230 -15.60 -15.60 2.10
CA MET A 230 -16.19 -14.96 3.27
C MET A 230 -15.54 -13.59 3.56
N ALA A 231 -14.22 -13.43 3.36
CA ALA A 231 -13.57 -12.12 3.49
C ALA A 231 -14.10 -11.11 2.43
N VAL A 232 -14.28 -11.56 1.19
CA VAL A 232 -14.88 -10.74 0.11
C VAL A 232 -16.33 -10.37 0.45
N ALA A 233 -17.13 -11.36 0.87
CA ALA A 233 -18.51 -11.13 1.29
C ALA A 233 -18.58 -10.15 2.49
N ALA A 234 -17.63 -10.21 3.44
CA ALA A 234 -17.56 -9.29 4.57
C ALA A 234 -17.29 -7.84 4.15
N MET A 235 -16.35 -7.61 3.23
CA MET A 235 -16.09 -6.29 2.68
C MET A 235 -17.34 -5.73 1.97
N LEU A 236 -17.99 -6.56 1.14
CA LEU A 236 -19.19 -6.16 0.40
C LEU A 236 -20.42 -6.01 1.30
N ALA A 237 -20.54 -6.80 2.37
CA ALA A 237 -21.64 -6.69 3.33
C ALA A 237 -21.55 -5.39 4.12
N CYS A 238 -20.34 -4.99 4.54
CA CYS A 238 -20.10 -3.69 5.15
C CYS A 238 -20.47 -2.56 4.19
N ALA A 239 -19.98 -2.61 2.95
CA ALA A 239 -20.31 -1.63 1.92
C ALA A 239 -21.82 -1.57 1.62
N ARG A 240 -22.52 -2.71 1.66
CA ARG A 240 -23.97 -2.80 1.42
C ARG A 240 -24.79 -2.03 2.45
N ILE A 241 -24.38 -2.08 3.72
CA ILE A 241 -25.09 -1.45 4.85
C ILE A 241 -24.49 -0.10 5.26
N GLY A 242 -23.50 0.41 4.52
CA GLY A 242 -22.80 1.65 4.84
C GLY A 242 -21.89 1.58 6.06
N ALA A 243 -21.53 0.38 6.52
CA ALA A 243 -20.48 0.20 7.52
C ALA A 243 -19.11 0.36 6.84
N VAL A 244 -18.14 0.83 7.62
CA VAL A 244 -16.76 1.07 7.16
C VAL A 244 -15.93 -0.15 7.53
N HIS A 245 -15.55 -0.96 6.54
CA HIS A 245 -14.66 -2.08 6.86
C HIS A 245 -13.21 -1.61 7.00
N THR A 246 -12.45 -2.32 7.82
CA THR A 246 -10.99 -2.17 7.95
C THR A 246 -10.35 -3.54 7.94
N VAL A 247 -9.86 -3.96 6.77
CA VAL A 247 -9.15 -5.24 6.65
C VAL A 247 -7.76 -5.11 7.27
N VAL A 248 -7.41 -6.09 8.09
CA VAL A 248 -6.09 -6.22 8.72
C VAL A 248 -5.49 -7.54 8.26
N PHE A 249 -4.27 -7.47 7.72
CA PHE A 249 -3.56 -8.65 7.20
C PHE A 249 -3.49 -9.77 8.26
N ALA A 250 -3.95 -10.97 7.90
CA ALA A 250 -4.10 -12.11 8.80
C ALA A 250 -2.77 -12.70 9.34
N GLY A 251 -1.62 -12.14 8.95
CA GLY A 251 -0.31 -12.45 9.52
C GLY A 251 0.17 -11.47 10.59
N PHE A 252 -0.61 -10.45 10.95
CA PHE A 252 -0.22 -9.48 11.98
C PHE A 252 -0.36 -10.02 13.41
N SER A 253 0.40 -9.43 14.33
CA SER A 253 0.31 -9.78 15.76
C SER A 253 -0.99 -9.26 16.38
N ALA A 254 -1.37 -9.82 17.53
CA ALA A 254 -2.51 -9.34 18.31
C ALA A 254 -2.39 -7.85 18.69
N GLU A 255 -1.17 -7.37 18.96
CA GLU A 255 -0.91 -5.96 19.26
C GLU A 255 -1.14 -5.07 18.03
N ALA A 256 -0.63 -5.48 16.86
CA ALA A 256 -0.83 -4.75 15.62
C ALA A 256 -2.31 -4.72 15.20
N LEU A 257 -3.06 -5.79 15.46
CA LEU A 257 -4.51 -5.84 15.28
C LEU A 257 -5.23 -4.91 16.26
N ALA A 258 -4.92 -5.01 17.56
CA ALA A 258 -5.55 -4.20 18.60
C ALA A 258 -5.36 -2.69 18.37
N GLY A 259 -4.14 -2.26 18.00
CA GLY A 259 -3.86 -0.85 17.72
C GLY A 259 -4.72 -0.28 16.58
N ARG A 260 -5.00 -1.09 15.55
CA ARG A 260 -5.88 -0.69 14.43
C ARG A 260 -7.35 -0.67 14.82
N ILE A 261 -7.80 -1.68 15.58
CA ILE A 261 -9.16 -1.73 16.13
C ILE A 261 -9.44 -0.50 16.99
N GLN A 262 -8.52 -0.14 17.87
CA GLN A 262 -8.68 1.00 18.77
C GLN A 262 -8.66 2.33 18.02
N ASP A 263 -7.74 2.51 17.07
CA ASP A 263 -7.65 3.75 16.29
C ASP A 263 -8.88 3.97 15.41
N ALA A 264 -9.39 2.91 14.77
CA ALA A 264 -10.63 2.96 14.01
C ALA A 264 -11.88 2.99 14.91
N GLY A 265 -11.73 2.69 16.21
CA GLY A 265 -12.84 2.48 17.13
C GLY A 265 -13.81 1.42 16.64
N CYS A 266 -13.33 0.27 16.16
CA CYS A 266 -14.20 -0.76 15.59
C CYS A 266 -15.21 -1.26 16.63
N LYS A 267 -16.41 -1.59 16.14
CA LYS A 267 -17.51 -2.14 16.94
C LYS A 267 -17.56 -3.66 16.89
N ALA A 268 -17.05 -4.25 15.81
CA ALA A 268 -17.01 -5.69 15.64
C ALA A 268 -15.72 -6.13 14.92
N VAL A 269 -15.38 -7.41 15.10
CA VAL A 269 -14.33 -8.11 14.35
C VAL A 269 -14.97 -9.29 13.61
N ILE A 270 -14.60 -9.51 12.34
CA ILE A 270 -14.89 -10.73 11.58
C ILE A 270 -13.57 -11.47 11.38
N THR A 271 -13.51 -12.74 11.76
CA THR A 271 -12.30 -13.58 11.69
C THR A 271 -12.67 -15.01 11.29
N CYS A 272 -11.68 -15.85 10.97
CA CYS A 272 -11.85 -17.30 10.96
C CYS A 272 -11.35 -17.92 12.28
N ASN A 273 -11.73 -19.17 12.53
CA ASN A 273 -11.11 -20.02 13.55
C ASN A 273 -9.59 -20.13 13.32
N GLN A 274 -9.19 -20.52 12.11
CA GLN A 274 -7.81 -20.67 11.68
C GLN A 274 -7.63 -20.23 10.22
N GLY A 275 -6.41 -19.86 9.83
CA GLY A 275 -6.00 -19.73 8.43
C GLY A 275 -5.16 -20.94 8.00
N VAL A 276 -5.17 -21.26 6.70
CA VAL A 276 -4.30 -22.28 6.12
C VAL A 276 -3.48 -21.63 5.02
N ARG A 277 -2.15 -21.77 5.05
CA ARG A 277 -1.25 -21.19 4.05
C ARG A 277 0.08 -21.92 3.98
N GLY A 278 0.43 -22.43 2.80
CA GLY A 278 1.68 -23.15 2.56
C GLY A 278 1.81 -24.43 3.38
N GLY A 279 0.71 -25.16 3.57
CA GLY A 279 0.61 -26.35 4.41
C GLY A 279 0.65 -26.07 5.92
N ARG A 280 0.59 -24.80 6.34
CA ARG A 280 0.65 -24.39 7.75
C ARG A 280 -0.65 -23.80 8.21
N THR A 281 -0.99 -24.08 9.46
CA THR A 281 -2.17 -23.51 10.12
C THR A 281 -1.79 -22.29 10.97
N ILE A 282 -2.60 -21.24 10.89
CA ILE A 282 -2.44 -19.98 11.63
C ILE A 282 -3.63 -19.83 12.59
N GLU A 283 -3.36 -19.66 13.89
CA GLU A 283 -4.38 -19.56 14.94
C GLU A 283 -4.98 -18.14 15.01
N LEU A 284 -5.86 -17.82 14.05
CA LEU A 284 -6.42 -16.47 13.91
C LEU A 284 -7.32 -16.08 15.09
N LYS A 285 -8.22 -16.97 15.50
CA LYS A 285 -9.13 -16.69 16.62
C LYS A 285 -8.38 -16.45 17.94
N THR A 286 -7.32 -17.21 18.21
CA THR A 286 -6.45 -16.97 19.39
C THR A 286 -5.80 -15.58 19.35
N THR A 287 -5.41 -15.13 18.17
CA THR A 287 -4.85 -13.78 17.97
C THR A 287 -5.89 -12.71 18.24
N VAL A 288 -7.13 -12.90 17.74
CA VAL A 288 -8.26 -12.00 17.99
C VAL A 288 -8.61 -11.95 19.47
N ASP A 289 -8.70 -13.09 20.16
CA ASP A 289 -8.99 -13.17 21.60
C ASP A 289 -7.98 -12.38 22.43
N THR A 290 -6.72 -12.39 22.00
CA THR A 290 -5.67 -11.61 22.66
C THR A 290 -5.83 -10.12 22.37
N ALA A 291 -6.13 -9.74 21.12
CA ALA A 291 -6.29 -8.36 20.71
C ALA A 291 -7.52 -7.68 21.36
N VAL A 292 -8.68 -8.34 21.37
CA VAL A 292 -9.93 -7.73 21.82
C VAL A 292 -9.97 -7.45 23.33
N LYS A 293 -9.12 -8.10 24.13
CA LYS A 293 -8.96 -7.81 25.57
C LYS A 293 -8.63 -6.35 25.86
N THR A 294 -7.93 -5.68 24.96
CA THR A 294 -7.55 -4.26 25.10
C THR A 294 -8.41 -3.33 24.25
N CYS A 295 -9.48 -3.85 23.62
CA CYS A 295 -10.34 -3.12 22.69
C CYS A 295 -11.77 -2.99 23.24
N PRO A 296 -12.06 -2.02 24.14
CA PRO A 296 -13.35 -1.93 24.83
C PRO A 296 -14.53 -1.56 23.92
N THR A 297 -14.26 -1.11 22.68
CA THR A 297 -15.30 -0.76 21.70
C THR A 297 -15.90 -1.99 21.01
N ILE A 298 -15.22 -3.14 21.06
CA ILE A 298 -15.69 -4.37 20.43
C ILE A 298 -16.87 -4.92 21.22
N GLN A 299 -17.98 -5.13 20.51
CA GLN A 299 -19.20 -5.72 21.04
C GLN A 299 -19.37 -7.17 20.59
N HIS A 300 -18.91 -7.48 19.38
CA HIS A 300 -19.10 -8.78 18.74
C HIS A 300 -17.87 -9.24 17.97
N VAL A 301 -17.57 -10.53 18.05
CA VAL A 301 -16.54 -11.21 17.25
C VAL A 301 -17.21 -12.31 16.43
N PHE A 302 -17.36 -12.09 15.13
CA PHE A 302 -17.92 -13.07 14.20
C PHE A 302 -16.83 -14.06 13.78
N VAL A 303 -17.04 -15.34 14.05
CA VAL A 303 -16.05 -16.40 13.82
C VAL A 303 -16.56 -17.33 12.73
N SER A 304 -15.89 -17.29 11.58
CA SER A 304 -16.09 -18.20 10.44
C SER A 304 -15.29 -19.48 10.62
N GLN A 305 -15.78 -20.61 10.11
CA GLN A 305 -15.11 -21.90 10.18
C GLN A 305 -14.35 -22.20 8.88
N ARG A 306 -13.00 -22.15 8.92
CA ARG A 306 -12.12 -22.51 7.80
C ARG A 306 -11.58 -23.93 7.86
N THR A 307 -11.27 -24.44 9.05
CA THR A 307 -10.79 -25.82 9.30
C THR A 307 -11.76 -26.57 10.20
N ASP A 308 -11.70 -27.89 10.28
CA ASP A 308 -12.58 -28.67 11.17
C ASP A 308 -12.21 -28.56 12.66
N ARG A 309 -11.15 -27.79 12.99
CA ARG A 309 -10.73 -27.63 14.39
C ARG A 309 -11.74 -26.76 15.14
N LEU A 310 -12.32 -27.36 16.17
CA LEU A 310 -13.14 -26.65 17.14
C LEU A 310 -12.28 -25.61 17.86
N THR A 311 -12.81 -24.40 17.97
CA THR A 311 -12.18 -23.29 18.68
C THR A 311 -13.08 -22.82 19.81
N ALA A 312 -12.48 -22.40 20.92
CA ALA A 312 -13.21 -21.88 22.05
C ALA A 312 -13.94 -20.58 21.68
N MET A 313 -15.24 -20.54 21.97
CA MET A 313 -16.10 -19.38 21.80
C MET A 313 -16.30 -18.70 23.16
N GLY A 314 -15.95 -17.42 23.24
CA GLY A 314 -16.21 -16.53 24.36
C GLY A 314 -17.60 -15.88 24.27
N GLN A 315 -17.92 -15.05 25.26
CA GLN A 315 -19.26 -14.44 25.38
C GLN A 315 -19.61 -13.45 24.26
N MET A 316 -18.61 -12.82 23.65
CA MET A 316 -18.80 -11.87 22.54
C MET A 316 -18.80 -12.56 21.17
N ASP A 317 -18.49 -13.86 21.14
CA ASP A 317 -18.22 -14.57 19.90
C ASP A 317 -19.51 -15.13 19.30
N ILE A 318 -19.63 -15.01 17.98
CA ILE A 318 -20.79 -15.42 17.22
C ILE A 318 -20.35 -16.45 16.18
N PRO A 319 -20.93 -17.67 16.17
CA PRO A 319 -20.67 -18.64 15.12
C PRO A 319 -21.29 -18.15 13.81
N LEU A 320 -20.45 -17.67 12.89
CA LEU A 320 -20.91 -16.81 11.80
C LEU A 320 -21.85 -17.54 10.83
N GLU A 321 -21.45 -18.72 10.35
CA GLU A 321 -22.23 -19.51 9.39
C GLU A 321 -23.57 -19.98 9.97
N GLU A 322 -23.58 -20.38 11.25
CA GLU A 322 -24.80 -20.80 11.95
C GLU A 322 -25.81 -19.65 11.98
N VAL A 323 -25.39 -18.47 12.41
CA VAL A 323 -26.28 -17.30 12.47
C VAL A 323 -26.69 -16.84 11.07
N MET A 324 -25.77 -16.83 10.09
CA MET A 324 -26.08 -16.47 8.70
C MET A 324 -27.10 -17.42 8.05
N SER A 325 -27.13 -18.69 8.44
CA SER A 325 -28.10 -19.66 7.90
C SER A 325 -29.55 -19.26 8.20
N SER A 326 -29.78 -18.57 9.31
CA SER A 326 -31.10 -18.06 9.74
C SER A 326 -31.50 -16.72 9.10
N GLN A 327 -30.56 -16.00 8.49
CA GLN A 327 -30.82 -14.70 7.88
C GLN A 327 -31.44 -14.83 6.48
N LEU A 328 -32.17 -13.81 6.03
CA LEU A 328 -32.67 -13.79 4.66
C LEU A 328 -31.52 -13.59 3.64
N PRO A 329 -31.58 -14.25 2.46
CA PRO A 329 -30.61 -14.07 1.38
C PRO A 329 -30.76 -12.73 0.62
N VAL A 330 -31.62 -11.83 1.10
CA VAL A 330 -31.85 -10.51 0.53
C VAL A 330 -31.66 -9.47 1.62
N CYS A 331 -30.86 -8.46 1.32
CA CYS A 331 -30.66 -7.29 2.18
C CYS A 331 -30.79 -6.04 1.29
N PRO A 332 -31.74 -5.11 1.55
CA PRO A 332 -31.78 -3.85 0.83
C PRO A 332 -30.47 -3.08 1.00
N ALA A 333 -29.90 -2.60 -0.10
CA ALA A 333 -28.68 -1.80 -0.07
C ALA A 333 -28.98 -0.37 0.40
N GLU A 334 -28.13 0.17 1.26
CA GLU A 334 -28.24 1.56 1.73
C GLU A 334 -27.90 2.54 0.59
N SER A 335 -28.62 3.67 0.55
CA SER A 335 -28.32 4.77 -0.37
C SER A 335 -27.21 5.65 0.24
N LEU A 336 -25.99 5.46 -0.25
CA LEU A 336 -24.79 6.11 0.28
C LEU A 336 -24.35 7.26 -0.62
N ASP A 337 -23.87 8.33 -0.01
CA ASP A 337 -23.28 9.45 -0.72
C ASP A 337 -21.98 9.02 -1.41
N SER A 338 -21.64 9.64 -2.54
CA SER A 338 -20.41 9.36 -3.27
C SER A 338 -19.16 9.48 -2.39
N GLU A 339 -19.20 10.37 -1.39
CA GLU A 339 -18.13 10.67 -0.45
C GLU A 339 -18.32 10.04 0.95
N ASP A 340 -19.32 9.17 1.14
CA ASP A 340 -19.34 8.33 2.34
C ASP A 340 -18.09 7.44 2.39
N VAL A 341 -17.55 7.22 3.59
CA VAL A 341 -16.40 6.33 3.78
C VAL A 341 -16.79 4.90 3.41
N LEU A 342 -16.00 4.29 2.52
CA LEU A 342 -16.14 2.89 2.15
C LEU A 342 -15.31 1.99 3.07
N PHE A 343 -14.02 2.33 3.23
CA PHE A 343 -13.10 1.57 4.05
C PHE A 343 -11.98 2.41 4.64
N LEU A 344 -11.36 1.87 5.68
CA LEU A 344 -10.07 2.29 6.19
C LEU A 344 -9.03 1.22 5.85
N LEU A 345 -7.86 1.62 5.37
CA LEU A 345 -6.74 0.70 5.21
C LEU A 345 -5.49 1.24 5.89
N TYR A 346 -4.99 0.48 6.86
CA TYR A 346 -3.90 0.91 7.71
C TYR A 346 -2.52 0.64 7.10
N THR A 347 -1.78 1.70 6.81
CA THR A 347 -0.37 1.60 6.38
C THR A 347 0.59 1.93 7.53
N SER A 348 1.84 1.50 7.41
CA SER A 348 2.92 1.99 8.27
C SER A 348 3.10 3.50 8.05
N GLY A 349 3.35 4.23 9.14
CA GLY A 349 3.71 5.65 9.10
C GLY A 349 5.14 5.83 9.59
N SER A 350 5.86 6.81 9.05
CA SER A 350 7.23 7.16 9.46
C SER A 350 7.36 7.50 10.96
N THR A 351 6.26 7.96 11.57
CA THR A 351 6.18 8.33 13.00
C THR A 351 5.72 7.18 13.92
N GLY A 352 5.66 5.93 13.43
CA GLY A 352 5.35 4.74 14.23
C GLY A 352 3.86 4.44 14.44
N LYS A 353 2.97 5.44 14.54
CA LYS A 353 1.51 5.22 14.60
C LYS A 353 0.96 4.89 13.19
N PRO A 354 0.27 3.74 13.00
CA PRO A 354 -0.35 3.39 11.72
C PRO A 354 -1.28 4.49 11.19
N LYS A 355 -1.36 4.64 9.86
CA LYS A 355 -2.22 5.62 9.18
C LYS A 355 -3.43 4.90 8.60
N GLY A 356 -4.64 5.14 9.13
CA GLY A 356 -5.87 4.60 8.54
C GLY A 356 -6.29 5.43 7.34
N LEU A 357 -5.87 5.05 6.13
CA LEU A 357 -6.20 5.79 4.91
C LEU A 357 -7.68 5.62 4.56
N VAL A 358 -8.33 6.74 4.26
CA VAL A 358 -9.78 6.81 3.98
C VAL A 358 -10.02 6.81 2.48
N HIS A 359 -10.78 5.83 2.00
CA HIS A 359 -11.35 5.80 0.63
C HIS A 359 -12.87 5.83 0.67
N THR A 360 -13.48 6.45 -0.34
CA THR A 360 -14.94 6.70 -0.41
C THR A 360 -15.62 5.87 -1.50
N GLN A 361 -16.95 5.92 -1.58
CA GLN A 361 -17.75 5.03 -2.41
C GLN A 361 -17.45 5.16 -3.92
N ALA A 362 -17.79 6.29 -4.54
CA ALA A 362 -17.85 6.38 -6.00
C ALA A 362 -16.49 6.55 -6.66
N GLY A 363 -15.67 7.45 -6.12
CA GLY A 363 -14.38 7.82 -6.71
C GLY A 363 -13.42 6.64 -6.76
N TYR A 364 -13.31 5.90 -5.66
CA TYR A 364 -12.49 4.71 -5.55
C TYR A 364 -12.96 3.62 -6.52
N LEU A 365 -14.25 3.25 -6.48
CA LEU A 365 -14.79 2.17 -7.31
C LEU A 365 -14.62 2.44 -8.81
N LEU A 366 -14.95 3.66 -9.25
CA LEU A 366 -14.77 4.06 -10.65
C LEU A 366 -13.30 3.92 -11.09
N TYR A 367 -12.39 4.39 -10.25
CA TYR A 367 -10.96 4.37 -10.57
C TYR A 367 -10.45 2.94 -10.68
N CYS A 368 -10.78 2.06 -9.71
CA CYS A 368 -10.41 0.64 -9.77
C CYS A 368 -11.03 -0.09 -10.98
N SER A 369 -12.29 0.18 -11.32
CA SER A 369 -12.94 -0.40 -12.51
C SER A 369 -12.21 -0.03 -13.79
N LEU A 370 -11.83 1.24 -13.93
CA LEU A 370 -11.11 1.75 -15.10
C LEU A 370 -9.67 1.22 -15.18
N THR A 371 -8.90 1.30 -14.10
CA THR A 371 -7.52 0.79 -14.10
C THR A 371 -7.50 -0.72 -14.33
N HIS A 372 -8.41 -1.47 -13.69
CA HIS A 372 -8.54 -2.90 -13.94
C HIS A 372 -8.80 -3.20 -15.43
N GLN A 373 -9.75 -2.50 -16.05
CA GLN A 373 -10.05 -2.73 -17.46
C GLN A 373 -8.89 -2.36 -18.40
N TYR A 374 -8.38 -1.14 -18.27
CA TYR A 374 -7.48 -0.56 -19.28
C TYR A 374 -6.02 -0.95 -19.09
N VAL A 375 -5.55 -1.15 -17.86
CA VAL A 375 -4.15 -1.53 -17.60
C VAL A 375 -3.93 -3.01 -17.89
N PHE A 376 -4.91 -3.85 -17.55
CA PHE A 376 -4.80 -5.31 -17.70
C PHE A 376 -5.50 -5.87 -18.94
N ASP A 377 -6.04 -4.99 -19.80
CA ASP A 377 -6.80 -5.36 -20.99
C ASP A 377 -7.86 -6.44 -20.69
N TYR A 378 -8.62 -6.23 -19.61
CA TYR A 378 -9.67 -7.16 -19.21
C TYR A 378 -10.80 -7.17 -20.24
N GLN A 379 -11.18 -8.37 -20.66
CA GLN A 379 -12.27 -8.67 -21.58
C GLN A 379 -13.38 -9.44 -20.84
N ASP A 380 -14.63 -9.26 -21.28
CA ASP A 380 -15.76 -9.93 -20.64
C ASP A 380 -15.60 -11.46 -20.68
N GLY A 381 -15.68 -12.09 -19.51
CA GLY A 381 -15.52 -13.54 -19.35
C GLY A 381 -14.09 -13.99 -19.01
N ASP A 382 -13.13 -13.08 -18.91
CA ASP A 382 -11.79 -13.43 -18.44
C ASP A 382 -11.76 -13.90 -16.98
N VAL A 383 -10.75 -14.73 -16.69
CA VAL A 383 -10.31 -15.09 -15.34
C VAL A 383 -9.10 -14.23 -14.95
N PHE A 384 -9.32 -13.28 -14.05
CA PHE A 384 -8.30 -12.39 -13.50
C PHE A 384 -7.61 -12.99 -12.28
N GLY A 385 -6.32 -13.28 -12.40
CA GLY A 385 -5.50 -13.96 -11.39
C GLY A 385 -4.58 -13.02 -10.63
N CYS A 386 -5.12 -12.21 -9.72
CA CYS A 386 -4.32 -11.43 -8.78
C CYS A 386 -4.03 -12.25 -7.51
N VAL A 387 -2.77 -12.61 -7.28
CA VAL A 387 -2.36 -13.47 -6.16
C VAL A 387 -2.04 -12.70 -4.87
N ALA A 388 -2.46 -11.44 -4.78
CA ALA A 388 -2.26 -10.59 -3.61
C ALA A 388 -3.29 -10.89 -2.50
N ASP A 389 -2.92 -10.58 -1.25
CA ASP A 389 -3.81 -10.71 -0.10
C ASP A 389 -4.75 -9.48 0.05
N VAL A 390 -5.98 -9.72 0.51
CA VAL A 390 -7.00 -8.67 0.77
C VAL A 390 -6.63 -7.71 1.89
N GLY A 391 -5.66 -8.05 2.75
CA GLY A 391 -5.08 -7.16 3.75
C GLY A 391 -4.27 -5.99 3.19
N TRP A 392 -4.03 -5.95 1.88
CA TRP A 392 -3.32 -4.87 1.18
C TRP A 392 -4.22 -4.18 0.16
N ILE A 393 -3.79 -2.99 -0.30
CA ILE A 393 -4.56 -2.22 -1.29
C ILE A 393 -4.68 -2.95 -2.64
N THR A 394 -3.69 -3.77 -3.01
CA THR A 394 -3.73 -4.63 -4.20
C THR A 394 -4.90 -5.61 -4.13
N GLY A 395 -5.11 -6.26 -2.98
CA GLY A 395 -6.26 -7.13 -2.78
C GLY A 395 -7.59 -6.38 -2.80
N HIS A 396 -7.66 -5.20 -2.18
CA HIS A 396 -8.88 -4.37 -2.27
C HIS A 396 -9.22 -4.04 -3.73
N SER A 397 -8.24 -3.48 -4.46
CA SER A 397 -8.49 -2.87 -5.77
C SER A 397 -8.59 -3.90 -6.89
N TYR A 398 -7.77 -4.95 -6.84
CA TYR A 398 -7.57 -5.90 -7.95
C TYR A 398 -7.86 -7.35 -7.60
N VAL A 399 -8.19 -7.69 -6.35
CA VAL A 399 -8.86 -8.98 -6.05
C VAL A 399 -10.37 -8.77 -5.94
N VAL A 400 -10.81 -7.66 -5.33
CA VAL A 400 -12.22 -7.41 -5.03
C VAL A 400 -12.87 -6.38 -5.96
N TYR A 401 -12.59 -5.09 -5.76
CA TYR A 401 -13.46 -4.02 -6.28
C TYR A 401 -13.39 -3.84 -7.80
N GLY A 402 -12.20 -3.74 -8.39
CA GLY A 402 -12.05 -3.55 -9.84
C GLY A 402 -12.64 -4.71 -10.66
N PRO A 403 -12.22 -5.97 -10.41
CA PRO A 403 -12.76 -7.13 -11.11
C PRO A 403 -14.27 -7.32 -10.95
N LEU A 404 -14.79 -7.26 -9.71
CA LEU A 404 -16.21 -7.47 -9.47
C LEU A 404 -17.07 -6.32 -10.01
N CYS A 405 -16.58 -5.07 -10.01
CA CYS A 405 -17.27 -3.97 -10.69
C CYS A 405 -17.40 -4.22 -12.20
N ASN A 406 -16.39 -4.85 -12.81
CA ASN A 406 -16.38 -5.18 -14.24
C ASN A 406 -17.06 -6.52 -14.59
N GLY A 407 -17.63 -7.25 -13.61
CA GLY A 407 -18.31 -8.52 -13.86
C GLY A 407 -17.36 -9.68 -14.17
N ALA A 408 -16.09 -9.55 -13.78
CA ALA A 408 -15.03 -10.53 -14.01
C ALA A 408 -15.15 -11.76 -13.11
N THR A 409 -14.47 -12.83 -13.49
CA THR A 409 -14.12 -13.91 -12.57
C THR A 409 -12.76 -13.60 -11.94
N THR A 410 -12.68 -13.50 -10.62
CA THR A 410 -11.44 -13.18 -9.89
C THR A 410 -10.96 -14.38 -9.06
N VAL A 411 -9.65 -14.62 -9.05
CA VAL A 411 -9.04 -15.73 -8.29
C VAL A 411 -8.65 -15.26 -6.89
N LEU A 412 -9.09 -16.01 -5.88
CA LEU A 412 -8.67 -15.84 -4.48
C LEU A 412 -7.61 -16.90 -4.17
N PHE A 413 -6.34 -16.53 -4.23
CA PHE A 413 -5.22 -17.46 -4.03
C PHE A 413 -4.79 -17.51 -2.56
N GLU A 414 -5.16 -18.59 -1.85
CA GLU A 414 -4.89 -18.74 -0.41
C GLU A 414 -3.44 -19.20 -0.10
N SER A 415 -2.78 -19.84 -1.07
CA SER A 415 -1.52 -20.54 -0.86
C SER A 415 -0.26 -19.66 -0.94
N THR A 416 0.88 -20.28 -1.21
CA THR A 416 2.17 -19.64 -1.48
C THR A 416 2.69 -20.06 -2.86
N PRO A 417 3.57 -19.28 -3.50
CA PRO A 417 4.15 -19.62 -4.82
C PRO A 417 4.84 -20.98 -4.90
N VAL A 418 5.26 -21.53 -3.75
CA VAL A 418 6.12 -22.71 -3.68
C VAL A 418 5.46 -23.91 -2.99
N TYR A 419 4.19 -23.82 -2.62
CA TYR A 419 3.47 -24.94 -2.00
C TYR A 419 2.46 -25.58 -2.97
N PRO A 420 2.54 -26.91 -3.21
CA PRO A 420 3.49 -27.86 -2.64
C PRO A 420 4.87 -27.85 -3.33
N ASN A 421 5.00 -27.12 -4.44
CA ASN A 421 6.26 -26.98 -5.18
C ASN A 421 6.32 -25.63 -5.93
N PRO A 422 7.49 -25.23 -6.49
CA PRO A 422 7.67 -23.97 -7.23
C PRO A 422 6.84 -23.84 -8.52
N GLY A 423 6.14 -24.88 -8.94
CA GLY A 423 5.23 -24.85 -10.07
C GLY A 423 3.82 -24.34 -9.73
N ARG A 424 3.53 -23.95 -8.48
CA ARG A 424 2.14 -23.76 -8.02
C ARG A 424 1.38 -22.71 -8.82
N TYR A 425 1.96 -21.54 -9.06
CA TYR A 425 1.28 -20.50 -9.85
C TYR A 425 0.93 -20.97 -11.26
N TRP A 426 1.84 -21.70 -11.91
CA TRP A 426 1.71 -22.10 -13.30
C TRP A 426 0.75 -23.27 -13.49
N GLU A 427 0.72 -24.19 -12.52
CA GLU A 427 -0.35 -25.19 -12.40
C GLU A 427 -1.72 -24.53 -12.31
N THR A 428 -1.84 -23.51 -11.46
CA THR A 428 -3.10 -22.78 -11.27
C THR A 428 -3.50 -22.02 -12.54
N VAL A 429 -2.54 -21.43 -13.27
CA VAL A 429 -2.79 -20.82 -14.59
C VAL A 429 -3.35 -21.84 -15.58
N GLU A 430 -2.72 -23.02 -15.71
CA GLU A 430 -3.15 -24.06 -16.64
C GLU A 430 -4.57 -24.57 -16.33
N ARG A 431 -4.81 -24.91 -15.05
CA ARG A 431 -6.09 -25.51 -14.61
C ARG A 431 -7.23 -24.50 -14.64
N LEU A 432 -7.02 -23.29 -14.16
CA LEU A 432 -8.06 -22.26 -14.07
C LEU A 432 -8.18 -21.41 -15.34
N LYS A 433 -7.29 -21.61 -16.32
CA LYS A 433 -7.23 -20.84 -17.57
C LYS A 433 -7.17 -19.34 -17.33
N ILE A 434 -6.30 -18.92 -16.40
CA ILE A 434 -6.07 -17.51 -16.05
C ILE A 434 -5.65 -16.72 -17.30
N ASN A 435 -6.24 -15.54 -17.50
CA ASN A 435 -5.96 -14.66 -18.62
C ASN A 435 -4.98 -13.54 -18.25
N GLN A 436 -5.10 -12.99 -17.05
CA GLN A 436 -4.17 -12.00 -16.52
C GLN A 436 -3.59 -12.50 -15.20
N PHE A 437 -2.27 -12.54 -15.10
CA PHE A 437 -1.59 -12.89 -13.84
C PHE A 437 -0.99 -11.62 -13.24
N TYR A 438 -1.30 -11.35 -11.98
CA TYR A 438 -0.82 -10.15 -11.27
C TYR A 438 -0.20 -10.52 -9.92
N GLY A 439 1.10 -10.22 -9.77
CA GLY A 439 1.88 -10.59 -8.59
C GLY A 439 3.02 -9.60 -8.29
N ALA A 440 3.71 -9.82 -7.17
CA ALA A 440 4.81 -8.97 -6.73
C ALA A 440 6.17 -9.49 -7.21
N PRO A 441 7.14 -8.61 -7.54
CA PRO A 441 8.50 -9.00 -7.91
C PRO A 441 9.20 -9.91 -6.91
N THR A 442 8.96 -9.74 -5.60
CA THR A 442 9.48 -10.62 -4.55
C THR A 442 9.15 -12.10 -4.81
N ALA A 443 7.91 -12.39 -5.21
CA ALA A 443 7.50 -13.76 -5.53
C ALA A 443 8.13 -14.25 -6.84
N LEU A 444 8.31 -13.36 -7.83
CA LEU A 444 8.96 -13.68 -9.09
C LEU A 444 10.43 -14.00 -8.89
N ARG A 445 11.18 -13.18 -8.14
CA ARG A 445 12.59 -13.43 -7.78
C ARG A 445 12.75 -14.73 -7.00
N LEU A 446 11.81 -15.08 -6.13
CA LEU A 446 11.82 -16.40 -5.47
C LEU A 446 11.72 -17.55 -6.48
N LEU A 447 10.80 -17.45 -7.44
CA LEU A 447 10.55 -18.51 -8.42
C LEU A 447 11.64 -18.62 -9.48
N LEU A 448 12.25 -17.49 -9.85
CA LEU A 448 13.39 -17.38 -10.76
C LEU A 448 14.59 -18.23 -10.32
N LYS A 449 14.75 -18.48 -9.02
CA LYS A 449 15.83 -19.31 -8.46
C LYS A 449 15.68 -20.81 -8.76
N TYR A 450 14.52 -21.24 -9.25
CA TYR A 450 14.24 -22.62 -9.60
C TYR A 450 14.36 -22.85 -11.10
N ASP A 451 14.55 -24.11 -11.50
CA ASP A 451 14.63 -24.49 -12.92
C ASP A 451 13.36 -24.09 -13.69
N ASP A 452 13.56 -23.53 -14.88
CA ASP A 452 12.48 -23.13 -15.80
C ASP A 452 11.49 -24.26 -16.12
N GLY A 453 11.90 -25.52 -15.99
CA GLY A 453 11.05 -26.70 -16.14
C GLY A 453 9.84 -26.70 -15.20
N TRP A 454 9.91 -26.04 -14.04
CA TRP A 454 8.75 -25.84 -13.17
C TRP A 454 7.68 -24.94 -13.77
N VAL A 455 8.07 -24.02 -14.65
CA VAL A 455 7.17 -23.18 -15.43
C VAL A 455 6.75 -23.91 -16.70
N LYS A 456 7.72 -24.32 -17.51
CA LYS A 456 7.57 -24.80 -18.89
C LYS A 456 6.75 -26.09 -19.03
N LYS A 457 6.60 -26.87 -17.96
CA LYS A 457 5.79 -28.10 -17.97
C LYS A 457 4.27 -27.88 -17.96
N TYR A 458 3.80 -26.67 -17.68
CA TYR A 458 2.36 -26.32 -17.68
C TYR A 458 1.99 -25.48 -18.90
N ASP A 459 0.78 -25.66 -19.40
CA ASP A 459 0.16 -24.83 -20.45
C ASP A 459 -0.21 -23.44 -19.92
N ARG A 460 0.48 -22.42 -20.45
CA ARG A 460 0.28 -21.00 -20.13
C ARG A 460 -0.33 -20.22 -21.29
N SER A 461 -0.93 -20.90 -22.27
CA SER A 461 -1.46 -20.25 -23.49
C SER A 461 -2.66 -19.35 -23.24
N SER A 462 -3.38 -19.53 -22.11
CA SER A 462 -4.50 -18.67 -21.73
C SER A 462 -4.08 -17.27 -21.31
N LEU A 463 -2.82 -17.09 -20.86
CA LEU A 463 -2.28 -15.80 -20.43
C LEU A 463 -2.19 -14.84 -21.62
N ARG A 464 -2.63 -13.61 -21.36
CA ARG A 464 -2.57 -12.47 -22.27
C ARG A 464 -1.87 -11.27 -21.67
N THR A 465 -1.92 -11.10 -20.35
CA THR A 465 -1.22 -10.01 -19.67
C THR A 465 -0.55 -10.50 -18.41
N LEU A 466 0.68 -10.06 -18.20
CA LEU A 466 1.43 -10.25 -16.96
C LEU A 466 1.54 -8.90 -16.26
N GLY A 467 1.37 -8.87 -14.95
CA GLY A 467 1.47 -7.65 -14.17
C GLY A 467 2.42 -7.79 -12.99
N SER A 468 3.15 -6.72 -12.70
CA SER A 468 4.04 -6.56 -11.56
C SER A 468 3.61 -5.39 -10.68
N VAL A 469 3.71 -5.52 -9.35
CA VAL A 469 3.30 -4.49 -8.39
C VAL A 469 4.05 -4.52 -7.07
N GLY A 470 4.17 -3.34 -6.45
CA GLY A 470 4.49 -3.15 -5.04
C GLY A 470 5.94 -2.75 -4.78
N GLU A 471 6.83 -3.05 -5.72
CA GLU A 471 8.24 -2.66 -5.71
C GLU A 471 8.76 -2.61 -7.15
N PRO A 472 9.88 -1.92 -7.40
CA PRO A 472 10.57 -2.02 -8.68
C PRO A 472 10.86 -3.47 -9.04
N ILE A 473 10.53 -3.87 -10.27
CA ILE A 473 10.93 -5.15 -10.83
C ILE A 473 12.32 -5.02 -11.44
N ASN A 474 13.28 -5.83 -10.99
CA ASN A 474 14.63 -5.82 -11.57
C ASN A 474 14.61 -6.40 -12.99
N HIS A 475 15.65 -6.09 -13.78
CA HIS A 475 15.73 -6.52 -15.19
C HIS A 475 15.68 -8.04 -15.36
N GLU A 476 16.36 -8.80 -14.49
CA GLU A 476 16.40 -10.26 -14.57
C GLU A 476 15.00 -10.87 -14.39
N ALA A 477 14.28 -10.48 -13.33
CA ALA A 477 12.93 -10.94 -13.08
C ALA A 477 11.96 -10.48 -14.17
N TRP A 478 12.13 -9.27 -14.71
CA TRP A 478 11.32 -8.79 -15.84
C TRP A 478 11.52 -9.67 -17.07
N HIS A 479 12.78 -9.94 -17.45
CA HIS A 479 13.11 -10.75 -18.62
C HIS A 479 12.63 -12.18 -18.47
N TRP A 480 12.79 -12.78 -17.31
CA TRP A 480 12.29 -14.12 -17.02
C TRP A 480 10.76 -14.16 -17.07
N PHE A 481 10.08 -13.22 -16.43
CA PHE A 481 8.62 -13.22 -16.38
C PHE A 481 8.02 -13.01 -17.77
N HIS A 482 8.57 -12.09 -18.57
CA HIS A 482 8.14 -11.89 -19.95
C HIS A 482 8.48 -13.10 -20.85
N SER A 483 9.70 -13.62 -20.80
CA SER A 483 10.22 -14.58 -21.79
C SER A 483 9.92 -16.04 -21.43
N VAL A 484 10.00 -16.40 -20.15
CA VAL A 484 9.78 -17.78 -19.67
C VAL A 484 8.31 -18.02 -19.34
N VAL A 485 7.69 -17.12 -18.59
CA VAL A 485 6.28 -17.28 -18.21
C VAL A 485 5.35 -16.86 -19.35
N GLY A 486 5.58 -15.67 -19.92
CA GLY A 486 4.75 -15.12 -21.01
C GLY A 486 5.08 -15.65 -22.41
N ASP A 487 6.14 -16.45 -22.56
CA ASP A 487 6.72 -16.90 -23.85
C ASP A 487 7.01 -15.73 -24.83
N GLY A 488 7.27 -14.53 -24.31
CA GLY A 488 7.42 -13.30 -25.10
C GLY A 488 6.14 -12.84 -25.81
N ARG A 489 4.99 -13.47 -25.54
CA ARG A 489 3.68 -13.15 -26.15
C ARG A 489 2.87 -12.16 -25.32
N CYS A 490 3.01 -12.25 -24.00
CA CYS A 490 2.20 -11.45 -23.07
C CYS A 490 2.89 -10.12 -22.77
N PRO A 491 2.25 -8.95 -22.98
CA PRO A 491 2.71 -7.70 -22.39
C PRO A 491 2.89 -7.85 -20.87
N LEU A 492 4.02 -7.33 -20.36
CA LEU A 492 4.32 -7.24 -18.94
C LEU A 492 4.14 -5.80 -18.47
N VAL A 493 3.08 -5.53 -17.72
CA VAL A 493 2.76 -4.22 -17.15
C VAL A 493 3.38 -4.07 -15.76
N ASP A 494 4.42 -3.26 -15.66
CA ASP A 494 4.93 -2.80 -14.36
C ASP A 494 4.07 -1.65 -13.84
N THR A 495 3.40 -1.87 -12.70
CA THR A 495 2.35 -0.95 -12.22
C THR A 495 2.80 -0.20 -10.97
N TRP A 496 3.02 1.11 -11.11
CA TRP A 496 3.31 1.97 -9.97
C TRP A 496 2.04 2.66 -9.44
N TRP A 497 1.86 2.55 -8.13
CA TRP A 497 0.78 3.16 -7.35
C TRP A 497 0.96 2.87 -5.86
N GLN A 498 0.10 3.44 -5.01
CA GLN A 498 0.21 3.36 -3.55
C GLN A 498 -1.15 3.12 -2.90
N THR A 499 -1.17 2.90 -1.59
CA THR A 499 -2.45 2.77 -0.84
C THR A 499 -3.27 4.05 -0.96
N GLU A 500 -2.60 5.18 -0.95
CA GLU A 500 -3.14 6.53 -1.07
C GLU A 500 -3.72 6.82 -2.45
N THR A 501 -3.22 6.17 -3.51
CA THR A 501 -3.68 6.47 -4.87
C THR A 501 -4.92 5.68 -5.28
N GLY A 502 -5.26 4.63 -4.52
CA GLY A 502 -6.43 3.77 -4.71
C GLY A 502 -6.35 2.81 -5.91
N GLY A 503 -5.56 3.12 -6.94
CA GLY A 503 -5.34 2.28 -8.10
C GLY A 503 -4.09 2.67 -8.88
N VAL A 504 -3.82 1.99 -10.00
CA VAL A 504 -2.62 2.16 -10.84
C VAL A 504 -2.54 3.59 -11.34
N CYS A 505 -1.39 4.24 -11.18
CA CYS A 505 -1.17 5.62 -11.64
C CYS A 505 -0.21 5.71 -12.82
N ILE A 506 0.81 4.85 -12.87
CA ILE A 506 1.78 4.79 -13.96
C ILE A 506 1.98 3.33 -14.34
N ALA A 507 1.81 3.00 -15.62
CA ALA A 507 1.99 1.65 -16.15
C ALA A 507 2.24 1.69 -17.68
N PRO A 508 2.84 0.64 -18.29
CA PRO A 508 3.05 0.58 -19.73
C PRO A 508 1.76 0.66 -20.55
N HIS A 509 0.66 0.13 -20.00
CA HIS A 509 -0.69 0.18 -20.56
C HIS A 509 -1.66 0.95 -19.63
N PRO A 510 -2.76 1.52 -20.18
CA PRO A 510 -3.17 1.52 -21.58
C PRO A 510 -2.21 2.31 -22.47
N ALA A 511 -2.12 1.90 -23.74
CA ALA A 511 -1.34 2.56 -24.77
C ALA A 511 -1.97 2.27 -26.14
N GLU A 512 -1.47 2.90 -27.21
CA GLU A 512 -1.87 2.51 -28.57
C GLU A 512 -1.40 1.07 -28.88
N ASP A 513 -2.13 0.38 -29.75
CA ASP A 513 -1.78 -0.99 -30.17
C ASP A 513 -0.35 -1.05 -30.72
N GLY A 514 0.43 -2.02 -30.22
CA GLY A 514 1.83 -2.20 -30.62
C GLY A 514 2.83 -1.21 -30.00
N ALA A 515 2.41 -0.34 -29.08
CA ALA A 515 3.32 0.52 -28.33
C ALA A 515 4.37 -0.31 -27.57
N SER A 516 5.65 0.10 -27.64
CA SER A 516 6.73 -0.60 -26.97
C SER A 516 6.61 -0.54 -25.45
N ILE A 517 6.98 -1.63 -24.80
CA ILE A 517 7.18 -1.72 -23.36
C ILE A 517 8.68 -1.79 -23.10
N LEU A 518 9.19 -0.84 -22.31
CA LEU A 518 10.57 -0.86 -21.87
C LEU A 518 10.68 -1.76 -20.62
N PRO A 519 11.66 -2.68 -20.57
CA PRO A 519 11.88 -3.52 -19.40
C PRO A 519 12.06 -2.72 -18.11
N ALA A 520 11.52 -3.23 -17.01
CA ALA A 520 11.71 -2.68 -15.66
C ALA A 520 11.34 -1.19 -15.51
N MET A 521 10.36 -0.72 -16.28
CA MET A 521 9.91 0.68 -16.28
C MET A 521 8.38 0.78 -16.20
N ALA A 522 7.88 1.61 -15.29
CA ALA A 522 6.44 1.90 -15.16
C ALA A 522 5.89 2.69 -16.37
N MET A 523 6.73 3.52 -17.00
CA MET A 523 6.45 4.24 -18.25
C MET A 523 5.37 5.32 -18.19
N ARG A 524 4.11 5.00 -18.49
CA ARG A 524 3.11 5.99 -18.94
C ARG A 524 2.13 6.33 -17.83
N PRO A 525 1.74 7.61 -17.64
CA PRO A 525 0.70 7.94 -16.70
C PRO A 525 -0.68 7.45 -17.17
N PHE A 526 -1.49 6.98 -16.22
CA PHE A 526 -2.89 6.63 -16.44
C PHE A 526 -3.76 7.87 -16.67
N PHE A 527 -5.02 7.68 -17.07
CA PHE A 527 -5.97 8.77 -17.27
C PHE A 527 -6.09 9.68 -16.04
N GLY A 528 -6.05 10.99 -16.27
CA GLY A 528 -6.11 12.04 -15.25
C GLY A 528 -4.82 12.21 -14.43
N ILE A 529 -3.84 11.32 -14.56
CA ILE A 529 -2.58 11.40 -13.82
C ILE A 529 -1.60 12.28 -14.60
N GLN A 530 -1.08 13.30 -13.92
CA GLN A 530 -0.09 14.23 -14.50
C GLN A 530 1.13 14.29 -13.58
N PRO A 531 2.14 13.43 -13.80
CA PRO A 531 3.31 13.41 -12.96
C PRO A 531 4.20 14.64 -13.19
N VAL A 532 4.70 15.20 -12.10
CA VAL A 532 5.63 16.33 -12.07
C VAL A 532 6.81 15.93 -11.21
N LEU A 533 8.03 16.13 -11.72
CA LEU A 533 9.24 15.90 -10.94
C LEU A 533 9.68 17.22 -10.31
N MET A 534 9.90 17.22 -9.00
CA MET A 534 10.34 18.38 -8.24
C MET A 534 11.84 18.29 -7.96
N GLY A 535 12.54 19.39 -8.18
CA GLY A 535 13.97 19.51 -7.87
C GLY A 535 14.23 19.70 -6.37
N GLU A 536 15.50 19.91 -6.03
CA GLU A 536 15.93 19.99 -4.63
C GLU A 536 15.41 21.24 -3.91
N GLN A 537 15.22 22.34 -4.63
CA GLN A 537 14.71 23.59 -4.07
C GLN A 537 13.16 23.68 -4.14
N GLY A 538 12.50 22.59 -4.57
CA GLY A 538 11.04 22.49 -4.63
C GLY A 538 10.40 23.14 -5.84
N GLU A 539 11.18 23.36 -6.90
CA GLU A 539 10.74 23.83 -8.20
C GLU A 539 10.37 22.67 -9.14
N PRO A 540 9.34 22.81 -9.99
CA PRO A 540 9.04 21.82 -11.02
C PRO A 540 10.15 21.74 -12.07
N LEU A 541 10.67 20.55 -12.29
CA LEU A 541 11.68 20.28 -13.33
C LEU A 541 11.03 20.19 -14.72
N SER A 542 11.52 21.05 -15.60
CA SER A 542 11.11 21.11 -17.01
C SER A 542 12.04 20.28 -17.90
N GLY A 543 11.54 19.80 -19.04
CA GLY A 543 12.33 19.04 -20.01
C GLY A 543 12.38 17.54 -19.76
N SER A 544 13.05 16.83 -20.65
CA SER A 544 13.25 15.39 -20.56
C SER A 544 14.60 15.04 -19.94
N SER A 545 14.80 13.78 -19.55
CA SER A 545 16.03 13.29 -18.89
C SER A 545 16.33 13.98 -17.56
N VAL A 546 15.33 14.03 -16.68
CA VAL A 546 15.44 14.67 -15.37
C VAL A 546 14.98 13.70 -14.27
N SER A 547 15.62 13.79 -13.10
CA SER A 547 15.27 13.03 -11.90
C SER A 547 14.85 13.96 -10.78
N GLY A 548 13.85 13.58 -10.00
CA GLY A 548 13.38 14.38 -8.87
C GLY A 548 12.31 13.68 -8.05
N ALA A 549 11.77 14.40 -7.07
CA ALA A 549 10.67 13.91 -6.25
C ALA A 549 9.39 13.81 -7.09
N LEU A 550 8.74 12.64 -7.07
CA LEU A 550 7.53 12.38 -7.84
C LEU A 550 6.31 13.02 -7.16
N CYS A 551 5.69 13.93 -7.88
CA CYS A 551 4.44 14.57 -7.51
C CYS A 551 3.38 14.37 -8.59
N ILE A 552 2.10 14.50 -8.23
CA ILE A 552 0.98 14.50 -9.17
C ILE A 552 0.29 15.86 -9.11
N ARG A 553 0.09 16.49 -10.27
CA ARG A 553 -0.41 17.87 -10.40
C ARG A 553 -1.86 18.05 -9.97
N ASP A 554 -2.73 17.19 -10.47
CA ASP A 554 -4.17 17.32 -10.29
C ASP A 554 -4.73 16.11 -9.52
N PRO A 555 -5.79 16.30 -8.71
CA PRO A 555 -6.46 15.18 -8.06
C PRO A 555 -7.19 14.31 -9.10
N TRP A 556 -7.33 13.02 -8.77
CA TRP A 556 -8.11 12.03 -9.52
C TRP A 556 -9.12 11.34 -8.58
N PRO A 557 -10.11 10.60 -9.10
CA PRO A 557 -11.18 10.03 -8.28
C PRO A 557 -10.71 9.06 -7.18
N GLY A 558 -9.68 8.26 -7.47
CA GLY A 558 -9.16 7.23 -6.58
C GLY A 558 -8.25 7.70 -5.44
N LEU A 559 -7.88 8.99 -5.39
CA LEU A 559 -7.02 9.54 -4.34
C LEU A 559 -7.69 9.46 -2.96
N ALA A 560 -7.00 8.97 -1.94
CA ALA A 560 -7.51 8.92 -0.57
C ALA A 560 -7.99 10.31 -0.11
N ARG A 561 -9.02 10.34 0.76
CA ARG A 561 -9.63 11.60 1.22
C ARG A 561 -9.00 12.16 2.49
N SER A 562 -8.46 11.28 3.33
CA SER A 562 -7.87 11.65 4.62
C SER A 562 -7.07 10.50 5.22
N ILE A 563 -6.36 10.81 6.31
CA ILE A 563 -6.06 9.85 7.37
C ILE A 563 -7.19 9.95 8.39
N PHE A 564 -7.75 8.82 8.81
CA PHE A 564 -8.86 8.74 9.74
C PHE A 564 -8.49 9.38 11.09
N GLY A 565 -9.36 10.26 11.60
CA GLY A 565 -9.13 10.99 12.85
C GLY A 565 -8.01 12.03 12.81
N ASP A 566 -7.29 12.19 11.68
CA ASP A 566 -6.10 13.05 11.60
C ASP A 566 -5.89 13.64 10.18
N HIS A 567 -6.80 14.53 9.77
CA HIS A 567 -6.71 15.17 8.45
C HIS A 567 -5.48 16.09 8.33
N GLN A 568 -5.02 16.68 9.44
CA GLN A 568 -3.84 17.54 9.38
C GLN A 568 -2.59 16.73 9.03
N ARG A 569 -2.42 15.53 9.58
CA ARG A 569 -1.32 14.63 9.17
C ARG A 569 -1.42 14.22 7.71
N PHE A 570 -2.63 14.08 7.16
CA PHE A 570 -2.82 13.85 5.72
C PHE A 570 -2.29 15.03 4.90
N VAL A 571 -2.68 16.26 5.25
CA VAL A 571 -2.17 17.46 4.59
C VAL A 571 -0.65 17.60 4.70
N ASP A 572 -0.13 17.38 5.91
CA ASP A 572 1.29 17.54 6.21
C ASP A 572 2.16 16.51 5.50
N THR A 573 1.65 15.30 5.32
CA THR A 573 2.39 14.21 4.66
C THR A 573 2.37 14.38 3.15
N TYR A 574 1.21 14.67 2.55
CA TYR A 574 1.01 14.52 1.10
C TYR A 574 0.93 15.82 0.30
N PHE A 575 0.65 16.97 0.94
CA PHE A 575 0.47 18.24 0.18
C PHE A 575 1.34 19.39 0.68
N ARG A 576 1.72 19.39 1.96
CA ARG A 576 2.61 20.42 2.54
C ARG A 576 4.02 20.41 1.95
N PRO A 577 4.65 19.25 1.63
CA PRO A 577 6.01 19.25 1.06
C PRO A 577 6.10 19.99 -0.27
N TYR A 578 5.08 19.85 -1.13
CA TYR A 578 4.99 20.54 -2.42
C TYR A 578 3.59 21.16 -2.58
N PRO A 579 3.36 22.40 -2.08
CA PRO A 579 2.04 23.00 -2.00
C PRO A 579 1.33 23.11 -3.36
N GLY A 580 0.17 22.45 -3.47
CA GLY A 580 -0.61 22.39 -4.70
C GLY A 580 -0.38 21.14 -5.55
N PHE A 581 0.43 20.20 -5.06
CA PHE A 581 0.68 18.90 -5.67
C PHE A 581 0.47 17.80 -4.64
N TYR A 582 0.09 16.60 -5.09
CA TYR A 582 0.21 15.38 -4.28
C TYR A 582 1.65 14.89 -4.34
N PHE A 583 2.31 14.76 -3.19
CA PHE A 583 3.64 14.17 -3.07
C PHE A 583 3.52 12.68 -2.74
N SER A 584 4.14 11.81 -3.56
CA SER A 584 4.09 10.37 -3.34
C SER A 584 5.07 9.88 -2.27
N GLY A 585 6.12 10.64 -1.96
CA GLY A 585 7.25 10.12 -1.18
C GLY A 585 8.25 9.30 -1.99
N ASP A 586 8.05 9.17 -3.31
CA ASP A 586 8.95 8.42 -4.19
C ASP A 586 9.77 9.35 -5.09
N GLY A 587 10.95 8.91 -5.50
CA GLY A 587 11.74 9.51 -6.55
C GLY A 587 11.40 8.89 -7.91
N ALA A 588 11.53 9.68 -8.97
CA ALA A 588 11.39 9.16 -10.32
C ALA A 588 12.32 9.88 -11.32
N PHE A 589 12.67 9.14 -12.37
CA PHE A 589 13.35 9.63 -13.56
C PHE A 589 12.35 9.72 -14.71
N ARG A 590 12.39 10.83 -15.45
CA ARG A 590 11.64 11.01 -16.71
C ARG A 590 12.60 10.95 -17.89
N SER A 591 12.43 9.98 -18.79
CA SER A 591 13.26 9.79 -19.99
C SER A 591 13.03 10.85 -21.07
N GLU A 592 13.85 10.81 -22.14
CA GLU A 592 13.68 11.63 -23.36
C GLU A 592 12.28 11.51 -23.96
N ASP A 593 11.77 10.29 -24.04
CA ASP A 593 10.42 9.95 -24.53
C ASP A 593 9.28 10.28 -23.54
N GLY A 594 9.62 10.83 -22.37
CA GLY A 594 8.65 11.19 -21.34
C GLY A 594 8.15 10.01 -20.50
N PHE A 595 8.81 8.85 -20.56
CA PHE A 595 8.49 7.71 -19.72
C PHE A 595 9.05 7.87 -18.30
N TYR A 596 8.32 7.34 -17.32
CA TYR A 596 8.67 7.44 -15.90
C TYR A 596 9.22 6.11 -15.37
N GLN A 597 10.40 6.17 -14.76
CA GLN A 597 10.99 5.09 -13.99
C GLN A 597 10.98 5.51 -12.51
N ILE A 598 10.56 4.59 -11.64
CA ILE A 598 10.53 4.84 -10.20
C ILE A 598 11.90 4.48 -9.65
N THR A 599 12.55 5.43 -8.97
CA THR A 599 13.92 5.23 -8.45
C THR A 599 13.94 4.79 -6.99
N GLY A 600 12.76 4.58 -6.39
CA GLY A 600 12.58 4.16 -5.00
C GLY A 600 12.02 5.26 -4.09
N ARG A 601 11.93 4.94 -2.81
CA ARG A 601 11.47 5.83 -1.74
C ARG A 601 12.46 6.97 -1.53
N MET A 602 11.97 8.20 -1.41
CA MET A 602 12.82 9.37 -1.13
C MET A 602 13.44 9.34 0.27
N ASP A 603 12.78 8.67 1.21
CA ASP A 603 13.31 8.37 2.55
C ASP A 603 14.37 7.26 2.55
N ASP A 604 14.47 6.48 1.48
CA ASP A 604 15.51 5.45 1.28
C ASP A 604 16.61 5.93 0.31
N VAL A 605 16.70 7.23 0.00
CA VAL A 605 17.78 7.79 -0.83
C VAL A 605 19.03 8.00 0.02
N ILE A 606 20.13 7.36 -0.37
CA ILE A 606 21.41 7.47 0.32
C ILE A 606 22.20 8.64 -0.25
N ASN A 607 22.59 9.58 0.60
CA ASN A 607 23.41 10.73 0.23
C ASN A 607 24.88 10.48 0.57
N VAL A 608 25.64 9.99 -0.42
CA VAL A 608 27.07 9.71 -0.26
C VAL A 608 27.88 10.83 -0.90
N SER A 609 28.47 11.68 -0.08
CA SER A 609 29.32 12.81 -0.48
C SER A 609 28.64 13.80 -1.44
N GLY A 610 27.34 14.04 -1.24
CA GLY A 610 26.54 14.93 -2.08
C GLY A 610 25.90 14.27 -3.30
N HIS A 611 26.17 12.98 -3.55
CA HIS A 611 25.49 12.21 -4.58
C HIS A 611 24.31 11.46 -3.99
N ARG A 612 23.12 11.71 -4.53
CA ARG A 612 21.88 11.03 -4.15
C ARG A 612 21.75 9.75 -4.97
N LEU A 613 21.85 8.62 -4.30
CA LEU A 613 21.72 7.29 -4.91
C LEU A 613 20.42 6.65 -4.40
N GLY A 614 19.56 6.20 -5.31
CA GLY A 614 18.42 5.37 -4.94
C GLY A 614 18.92 3.98 -4.53
N THR A 615 18.37 3.41 -3.47
CA THR A 615 18.71 2.03 -3.06
C THR A 615 18.43 1.02 -4.16
N ALA A 616 17.33 1.18 -4.89
CA ALA A 616 16.95 0.32 -6.01
C ALA A 616 18.02 0.24 -7.11
N GLU A 617 18.68 1.37 -7.45
CA GLU A 617 19.74 1.37 -8.46
C GLU A 617 20.96 0.53 -7.99
N ILE A 618 21.29 0.59 -6.70
CA ILE A 618 22.39 -0.18 -6.13
C ILE A 618 21.99 -1.65 -5.98
N GLU A 619 20.75 -1.94 -5.57
CA GLU A 619 20.19 -3.30 -5.47
C GLU A 619 20.17 -3.98 -6.84
N ASP A 620 19.66 -3.32 -7.88
CA ASP A 620 19.62 -3.82 -9.26
C ASP A 620 21.03 -4.18 -9.77
N ALA A 621 22.02 -3.31 -9.50
CA ALA A 621 23.40 -3.56 -9.91
C ALA A 621 24.06 -4.76 -9.18
N LEU A 622 23.58 -5.12 -7.99
CA LEU A 622 24.04 -6.30 -7.25
C LEU A 622 23.35 -7.56 -7.73
N ASP A 623 22.05 -7.48 -7.99
CA ASP A 623 21.23 -8.58 -8.50
C ASP A 623 21.71 -9.06 -9.89
N GLU A 624 22.41 -8.22 -10.67
CA GLU A 624 23.06 -8.65 -11.92
C GLU A 624 24.14 -9.73 -11.72
N HIS A 625 24.70 -9.87 -10.51
CA HIS A 625 25.74 -10.85 -10.24
C HIS A 625 25.13 -12.26 -10.05
N PRO A 626 25.52 -13.29 -10.82
CA PRO A 626 24.86 -14.61 -10.81
C PRO A 626 24.78 -15.33 -9.46
N ALA A 627 25.68 -14.99 -8.52
CA ALA A 627 25.68 -15.54 -7.17
C ALA A 627 24.75 -14.81 -6.18
N VAL A 628 24.15 -13.68 -6.57
CA VAL A 628 23.36 -12.77 -5.72
C VAL A 628 21.88 -12.89 -6.05
N PRO A 629 21.12 -13.70 -5.30
CA PRO A 629 19.69 -13.88 -5.54
C PRO A 629 18.82 -12.71 -5.07
N GLU A 630 19.22 -12.01 -4.01
CA GLU A 630 18.55 -10.81 -3.49
C GLU A 630 19.58 -9.94 -2.78
N ALA A 631 19.53 -8.64 -3.05
CA ALA A 631 20.20 -7.62 -2.28
C ALA A 631 19.22 -6.64 -1.62
N ALA A 632 19.64 -6.04 -0.51
CA ALA A 632 18.99 -4.91 0.13
C ALA A 632 20.05 -3.89 0.52
N VAL A 633 19.80 -2.62 0.24
CA VAL A 633 20.76 -1.52 0.48
C VAL A 633 20.14 -0.53 1.46
N VAL A 634 20.91 -0.13 2.46
CA VAL A 634 20.48 0.81 3.50
C VAL A 634 21.54 1.89 3.70
N GLY A 635 21.12 3.16 3.81
CA GLY A 635 22.01 4.26 4.18
C GLY A 635 22.27 4.28 5.67
N ILE A 636 23.53 4.45 6.08
CA ILE A 636 23.88 4.78 7.45
C ILE A 636 24.68 6.08 7.50
N HIS A 637 24.54 6.81 8.60
CA HIS A 637 25.29 8.05 8.80
C HIS A 637 26.80 7.79 8.83
N HIS A 638 27.56 8.67 8.18
CA HIS A 638 29.02 8.64 8.14
C HIS A 638 29.58 10.05 8.27
N GLU A 639 30.41 10.29 9.29
CA GLU A 639 30.87 11.64 9.69
C GLU A 639 31.49 12.47 8.55
N ILE A 640 32.24 11.82 7.65
CA ILE A 640 32.92 12.50 6.53
C ILE A 640 32.05 12.55 5.24
N LYS A 641 31.31 11.48 4.95
CA LYS A 641 30.62 11.29 3.66
C LYS A 641 29.16 11.70 3.70
N GLY A 642 28.64 12.13 4.85
CA GLY A 642 27.22 12.31 5.09
C GLY A 642 26.59 10.96 5.42
N GLU A 643 26.46 10.10 4.40
CA GLU A 643 26.02 8.71 4.53
C GLU A 643 26.95 7.76 3.77
N VAL A 644 26.92 6.48 4.14
CA VAL A 644 27.49 5.37 3.37
C VAL A 644 26.46 4.25 3.27
N SER A 645 26.56 3.45 2.21
CA SER A 645 25.65 2.33 1.96
C SER A 645 26.13 1.06 2.68
N ILE A 646 25.24 0.42 3.45
CA ILE A 646 25.37 -0.98 3.86
C ILE A 646 24.62 -1.83 2.86
N LEU A 647 25.26 -2.91 2.40
CA LEU A 647 24.70 -3.85 1.45
C LEU A 647 24.48 -5.19 2.17
N LEU A 648 23.23 -5.63 2.20
CA LEU A 648 22.83 -6.94 2.71
C LEU A 648 22.55 -7.83 1.51
N VAL A 649 23.40 -8.81 1.29
CA VAL A 649 23.34 -9.67 0.11
C VAL A 649 23.09 -11.11 0.55
N THR A 650 22.05 -11.73 0.00
CA THR A 650 21.89 -13.19 0.08
C THR A 650 22.69 -13.83 -1.04
N LEU A 651 23.25 -15.02 -0.81
CA LEU A 651 24.04 -15.76 -1.82
C LEU A 651 23.39 -17.11 -2.11
N LEU A 652 23.44 -17.56 -3.36
CA LEU A 652 23.05 -18.93 -3.72
C LEU A 652 24.02 -19.92 -3.06
N ASN A 653 23.49 -20.86 -2.27
CA ASN A 653 24.27 -22.01 -1.83
C ASN A 653 24.43 -22.98 -3.02
N PRO A 654 25.64 -23.45 -3.35
CA PRO A 654 25.81 -24.49 -4.36
C PRO A 654 25.11 -25.77 -3.88
N VAL A 655 24.08 -26.21 -4.62
CA VAL A 655 23.36 -27.45 -4.34
C VAL A 655 24.07 -28.62 -5.03
N GLY A 656 24.56 -29.57 -4.23
CA GLY A 656 25.01 -30.90 -4.71
C GLY A 656 26.53 -31.03 -4.82
N GLY A 657 27.09 -32.06 -4.17
CA GLY A 657 28.53 -32.17 -3.95
C GLY A 657 29.35 -32.35 -5.22
N ALA A 658 30.18 -31.35 -5.51
CA ALA A 658 31.44 -31.48 -6.21
C ALA A 658 32.28 -30.24 -5.85
N ASN A 659 33.29 -30.46 -5.01
CA ASN A 659 34.23 -29.49 -4.46
C ASN A 659 33.62 -28.36 -3.62
N GLU A 660 34.11 -28.23 -2.38
CA GLU A 660 34.31 -26.93 -1.77
C GLU A 660 35.19 -26.10 -2.72
N ALA A 661 34.58 -25.51 -3.76
CA ALA A 661 35.19 -24.40 -4.45
C ALA A 661 35.31 -23.32 -3.38
N LYS A 662 36.53 -23.17 -2.83
CA LYS A 662 36.93 -21.92 -2.22
C LYS A 662 36.45 -20.83 -3.15
N PHE A 663 35.55 -19.97 -2.67
CA PHE A 663 35.27 -18.69 -3.30
C PHE A 663 36.57 -17.87 -3.29
N GLU A 664 37.49 -18.16 -4.22
CA GLU A 664 38.72 -17.40 -4.51
C GLU A 664 38.42 -16.22 -5.45
N GLU A 665 37.30 -16.25 -6.16
CA GLU A 665 36.82 -15.10 -6.92
C GLU A 665 35.88 -14.27 -6.06
N ASP A 666 36.45 -13.17 -5.59
CA ASP A 666 35.85 -12.12 -4.81
C ASP A 666 34.69 -11.46 -5.58
N PRO A 667 33.40 -11.64 -5.20
CA PRO A 667 32.27 -10.92 -5.82
C PRO A 667 32.47 -9.39 -5.72
N LEU A 668 33.31 -8.94 -4.77
CA LEU A 668 33.71 -7.53 -4.64
C LEU A 668 34.47 -7.02 -5.87
N ARG A 669 35.10 -7.89 -6.66
CA ARG A 669 35.96 -7.49 -7.77
C ARG A 669 35.13 -6.96 -8.95
N ASP A 670 33.95 -7.52 -9.17
CA ASP A 670 33.01 -7.05 -10.21
C ASP A 670 32.18 -5.86 -9.72
N ILE A 671 31.79 -5.83 -8.43
CA ILE A 671 31.19 -4.63 -7.81
C ILE A 671 32.17 -3.44 -7.83
N ARG A 672 33.48 -3.67 -7.67
CA ARG A 672 34.52 -2.63 -7.83
C ARG A 672 34.68 -2.14 -9.28
N LYS A 673 34.21 -2.87 -10.30
CA LYS A 673 34.23 -2.41 -11.71
C LYS A 673 33.11 -1.42 -12.04
N LEU A 674 32.03 -1.38 -11.25
CA LEU A 674 30.98 -0.34 -11.33
C LEU A 674 31.49 1.05 -10.90
N ARG A 675 32.78 1.21 -10.57
CA ARG A 675 33.48 2.49 -10.34
C ARG A 675 33.50 3.38 -11.59
N LYS A 676 32.39 4.05 -11.87
CA LYS A 676 32.41 5.39 -12.50
C LYS A 676 32.18 6.52 -11.50
N THR A 677 31.76 6.20 -10.28
CA THR A 677 31.55 7.18 -9.20
C THR A 677 32.39 6.78 -7.99
N ARG A 678 33.38 7.61 -7.60
CA ARG A 678 34.35 7.34 -6.52
C ARG A 678 33.74 7.41 -5.09
N CYS A 679 32.46 7.09 -4.93
CA CYS A 679 31.72 7.40 -3.70
C CYS A 679 31.38 6.17 -2.83
N ILE A 680 31.41 4.94 -3.37
CA ILE A 680 30.96 3.75 -2.64
C ILE A 680 32.13 3.12 -1.86
N ASP A 681 32.07 3.16 -0.52
CA ASP A 681 32.84 2.26 0.35
C ASP A 681 32.00 1.01 0.60
N LEU A 682 32.58 -0.15 0.28
CA LEU A 682 31.86 -1.41 0.27
C LEU A 682 32.26 -2.24 1.50
N VAL A 683 31.31 -2.52 2.39
CA VAL A 683 31.48 -3.47 3.50
C VAL A 683 30.63 -4.70 3.20
N VAL A 684 31.27 -5.79 2.80
CA VAL A 684 30.60 -7.07 2.57
C VAL A 684 30.74 -7.95 3.80
N LEU A 685 29.60 -8.27 4.39
CA LEU A 685 29.50 -9.23 5.47
C LEU A 685 29.19 -10.61 4.88
N LYS A 686 30.17 -11.52 4.91
CA LYS A 686 30.03 -12.88 4.41
C LYS A 686 29.45 -13.76 5.53
N PHE A 687 28.18 -14.15 5.45
CA PHE A 687 27.55 -15.03 6.44
C PHE A 687 27.18 -16.38 5.83
N SER A 688 27.80 -17.45 6.32
CA SER A 688 27.25 -18.80 6.23
C SER A 688 26.70 -19.14 7.61
N TRP A 689 25.37 -19.16 7.71
CA TRP A 689 24.57 -19.37 8.93
C TRP A 689 24.66 -18.22 9.94
N ILE A 690 23.49 -17.72 10.39
CA ILE A 690 23.36 -16.52 11.23
C ILE A 690 24.22 -16.63 12.51
N LYS A 691 25.38 -15.96 12.51
CA LYS A 691 26.16 -15.53 13.69
C LYS A 691 26.90 -14.24 13.33
N ALA A 692 26.61 -13.16 14.05
CA ALA A 692 27.16 -11.82 13.84
C ALA A 692 28.47 -11.58 14.61
N TRP A 693 29.47 -10.98 13.97
CA TRP A 693 30.59 -10.24 14.60
C TRP A 693 31.05 -9.10 13.68
N LEU A 694 31.25 -7.90 14.27
CA LEU A 694 31.83 -6.70 13.64
C LEU A 694 33.35 -6.74 13.75
N ILE A 695 34.07 -6.32 12.70
CA ILE A 695 35.45 -5.83 12.81
C ILE A 695 35.58 -4.57 11.94
N SER A 696 35.81 -3.42 12.58
CA SER A 696 36.43 -2.24 11.97
C SER A 696 37.02 -1.35 13.06
N ASP A 697 38.27 -0.92 12.88
CA ASP A 697 39.10 -0.23 13.86
C ASP A 697 38.68 1.22 14.19
N GLN A 698 37.61 1.78 13.61
CA GLN A 698 37.24 3.19 13.83
C GLN A 698 35.74 3.51 13.78
N LEU A 699 34.86 2.67 14.32
CA LEU A 699 33.43 3.00 14.46
C LEU A 699 32.95 2.81 15.91
N ASP A 700 32.66 3.91 16.59
CA ASP A 700 32.08 3.92 17.95
C ASP A 700 30.54 3.89 17.84
N VAL A 701 29.99 2.73 17.44
CA VAL A 701 28.54 2.53 17.27
C VAL A 701 28.00 1.69 18.43
N LYS A 702 27.24 2.30 19.35
CA LYS A 702 26.70 1.61 20.54
C LYS A 702 25.40 0.85 20.30
N HIS A 703 24.59 1.21 19.30
CA HIS A 703 23.34 0.51 18.96
C HIS A 703 23.00 0.68 17.47
N VAL A 704 22.58 -0.40 16.81
CA VAL A 704 21.99 -0.37 15.45
C VAL A 704 20.61 -0.99 15.53
N ALA A 705 19.58 -0.22 15.18
CA ALA A 705 18.22 -0.71 15.01
C ALA A 705 17.97 -0.91 13.51
N VAL A 706 17.68 -2.15 13.09
CA VAL A 706 17.27 -2.47 11.72
C VAL A 706 15.76 -2.72 11.74
N SER A 707 15.01 -1.87 11.06
CA SER A 707 13.59 -2.11 10.77
C SER A 707 13.50 -2.66 9.35
N THR A 708 13.10 -3.93 9.21
CA THR A 708 12.71 -4.48 7.91
C THR A 708 11.19 -4.40 7.76
N ARG A 709 10.71 -4.37 6.51
CA ARG A 709 9.27 -4.30 6.14
C ARG A 709 8.38 -5.38 6.79
N ALA A 710 8.95 -6.35 7.51
CA ALA A 710 8.26 -7.40 8.24
C ALA A 710 8.05 -7.15 9.75
N ASN A 711 8.37 -5.96 10.31
CA ASN A 711 8.21 -5.66 11.74
C ASN A 711 8.88 -6.70 12.68
N VAL A 712 10.13 -7.07 12.38
CA VAL A 712 10.98 -7.79 13.33
C VAL A 712 12.05 -6.83 13.83
N SER A 713 11.96 -6.44 15.11
CA SER A 713 12.97 -5.63 15.78
C SER A 713 14.07 -6.54 16.32
N TYR A 714 15.30 -6.42 15.80
CA TYR A 714 16.48 -7.06 16.38
C TYR A 714 17.26 -6.03 17.21
N TRP A 715 17.62 -6.38 18.44
CA TRP A 715 18.56 -5.61 19.26
C TRP A 715 19.95 -6.26 19.12
N LEU A 716 20.92 -5.52 18.59
CA LEU A 716 22.32 -5.94 18.50
C LEU A 716 23.11 -5.33 19.65
N THR A 717 23.70 -6.17 20.49
CA THR A 717 24.71 -5.78 21.50
C THR A 717 26.07 -6.25 21.00
N VAL A 718 27.03 -5.34 20.87
CA VAL A 718 28.40 -5.62 20.40
C VAL A 718 29.32 -5.71 21.62
N GLU A 719 30.00 -6.84 21.82
CA GLU A 719 31.08 -6.97 22.81
C GLU A 719 32.45 -6.72 22.18
N PRO A 720 33.39 -6.02 22.85
CA PRO A 720 34.70 -5.70 22.29
C PRO A 720 35.64 -6.91 22.31
N SER A 721 36.15 -7.33 21.14
CA SER A 721 37.17 -8.38 21.02
C SER A 721 38.59 -7.84 21.24
N HIS A 722 39.40 -8.59 21.98
CA HIS A 722 40.76 -8.26 22.41
C HIS A 722 41.78 -7.97 21.30
N ASN A 723 42.56 -6.91 21.53
CA ASN A 723 43.79 -6.51 20.84
C ASN A 723 44.79 -7.66 20.61
N ARG A 724 45.34 -7.76 19.39
CA ARG A 724 46.74 -8.16 19.16
C ARG A 724 47.38 -7.26 18.07
N PRO A 725 48.65 -6.84 18.24
CA PRO A 725 49.24 -5.77 17.46
C PRO A 725 49.97 -6.23 16.19
N LEU A 726 49.92 -5.31 15.21
CA LEU A 726 50.71 -5.10 13.98
C LEU A 726 50.68 -6.14 12.86
#